data_AF-A0A9C7PPW0-F1
#
_entry.id   AF-A0A9C7PPW0-F1
#
_cell.length_a   1.000
_cell.length_b   1.000
_cell.length_c   1.000
_cell.angle_alpha   90.00
_cell.angle_beta   90.00
_cell.angle_gamma   90.00
#
_symmetry.space_group_name_H-M   'P 1'
#
loop_
_entity.id
_entity.type
_entity.pdbx_description
1 polymer ?
#
loop_
_entity_poly.entity_id
_entity_poly.type
_entity_poly.pdbx_seq_one_letter_code
_entity_poly.pdbx_strand_id
1 'polypeptide(L)'
;MRVTPVAVEQIRTSKVPMDLSQHLKCLLHSSLWQLGPSSDTRFTNIHKNDVQGEGGNITFYLCTPKVLSNKDKCFAVLDSVRITFQEKWRLYHCDFQLEISVSDIHSCDRDSCQSTHCDYDSFQCNRPCLVLKVPVVNFMPHPNHIDRDKLSQLQALLLEMESYLVASFTSQLLVEGGDDRLFLNNSGVNKYYCPPYPVDPDTTLLRSSCTCSPPTKEGFERACAVVKQLWKQPELYFSMHMEGVRKRILKALKLNDIQTFCILHPSGSDAELLPLLVAMGRMERLDAHLIVNVVSAAGEVGSGTAPAAAGKHFSSVSPTGYKVKEDSTISSFPSSTHVVQLSPRGKDGKPVDFDNLAREQMRQIRENYKDAIVVFHAVDGSKTGLKLPSHEVIEELQDIWGQHLVLVLDACQGRSDLEEYRWFLSKGALILLTGSKFFCGPGFCGSVLFSSSIMQELENLSSIPDGISFYITKNEVAESMPCLRSKLPRHPCNIGLLLRWECALTEMERFTDIIACNSIIDQWSYGVRSIIENHFSLIRVLVDEELTDVGVNSIINLIVHKQNGEVMNLNELRVLHKLLSSVVDSVPCSTQEGRIASLICLIGQPVKLGDKSVIRLALGASQIRAVYDAKCSVEDLLCEDWKILCKLQFLIAHLDEMV
;
A
#
# COMPACT_ATOMS: atom_id res chain seq x y z
N MET A 1 9.05 35.80 1.33
CA MET A 1 8.52 35.75 2.72
C MET A 1 9.67 35.48 3.68
N ARG A 2 9.74 36.18 4.83
CA ARG A 2 10.58 35.78 5.97
C ARG A 2 9.94 34.56 6.62
N VAL A 3 10.68 33.46 6.65
CA VAL A 3 10.27 32.18 7.24
C VAL A 3 10.92 32.10 8.62
N THR A 4 10.13 31.79 9.65
CA THR A 4 10.62 31.66 11.03
C THR A 4 11.53 30.43 11.19
N PRO A 5 12.50 30.43 12.13
CA PRO A 5 13.49 29.35 12.27
C PRO A 5 12.90 27.95 12.47
N VAL A 6 11.68 27.83 13.03
CA VAL A 6 10.99 26.56 13.27
C VAL A 6 10.50 25.90 11.97
N ALA A 7 10.07 26.68 10.98
CA ALA A 7 9.62 26.16 9.69
C ALA A 7 10.79 25.65 8.83
N VAL A 8 12.02 26.16 9.05
CA VAL A 8 13.22 25.69 8.35
C VAL A 8 13.68 24.31 8.84
N GLU A 9 13.46 23.97 10.11
CA GLU A 9 13.87 22.68 10.68
C GLU A 9 12.92 21.52 10.27
N GLN A 10 11.64 21.82 10.06
CA GLN A 10 10.66 20.87 9.50
C GLN A 10 10.87 20.60 8.00
N ILE A 11 11.30 21.62 7.24
CA ILE A 11 11.71 21.49 5.84
C ILE A 11 13.03 20.72 5.70
N ARG A 12 13.94 20.80 6.68
CA ARG A 12 15.20 20.04 6.69
C ARG A 12 15.01 18.53 6.85
N THR A 13 13.95 18.10 7.53
CA THR A 13 13.71 16.68 7.84
C THR A 13 12.73 16.00 6.89
N SER A 14 11.86 16.76 6.22
CA SER A 14 10.95 16.26 5.19
C SER A 14 11.46 16.61 3.78
N LYS A 15 11.90 15.60 3.02
CA LYS A 15 12.35 15.75 1.63
C LYS A 15 11.18 16.03 0.68
N VAL A 16 10.56 17.21 0.72
CA VAL A 16 9.46 17.58 -0.19
C VAL A 16 9.75 18.91 -0.90
N PRO A 17 9.74 18.98 -2.25
CA PRO A 17 9.99 20.22 -2.98
C PRO A 17 8.77 21.16 -3.04
N MET A 18 9.07 22.46 -3.18
CA MET A 18 8.14 23.60 -3.31
C MET A 18 7.23 23.56 -4.55
N ASP A 19 6.06 24.18 -4.41
CA ASP A 19 5.05 24.48 -5.44
C ASP A 19 5.53 25.54 -6.47
N LEU A 20 5.73 25.10 -7.72
CA LEU A 20 6.07 25.94 -8.87
C LEU A 20 4.83 26.65 -9.47
N SER A 21 3.63 26.09 -9.28
CA SER A 21 2.38 26.59 -9.87
C SER A 21 1.94 27.92 -9.24
N GLN A 22 2.23 28.11 -7.94
CA GLN A 22 1.81 29.30 -7.20
C GLN A 22 2.70 30.52 -7.52
N HIS A 23 3.96 30.31 -7.91
CA HIS A 23 4.83 31.37 -8.42
C HIS A 23 4.42 31.84 -9.82
N LEU A 24 4.05 30.90 -10.70
CA LEU A 24 3.58 31.22 -12.06
C LEU A 24 2.20 31.91 -12.05
N LYS A 25 1.29 31.51 -11.15
CA LYS A 25 -0.01 32.19 -10.97
C LYS A 25 0.14 33.61 -10.41
N CYS A 26 1.08 33.86 -9.51
CA CYS A 26 1.39 35.21 -9.02
C CYS A 26 2.03 36.10 -10.10
N LEU A 27 2.85 35.54 -10.98
CA LEU A 27 3.44 36.26 -12.12
C LEU A 27 2.37 36.66 -13.16
N LEU A 28 1.38 35.80 -13.40
CA LEU A 28 0.31 36.03 -14.40
C LEU A 28 -0.82 36.95 -13.90
N HIS A 29 -0.97 37.15 -12.58
CA HIS A 29 -2.03 37.99 -12.00
C HIS A 29 -1.56 39.33 -11.40
N SER A 30 -0.25 39.65 -11.44
CA SER A 30 0.22 40.94 -10.95
C SER A 30 0.00 42.05 -11.99
N SER A 31 -0.82 43.03 -11.65
CA SER A 31 -1.16 44.23 -12.43
C SER A 31 0.00 45.23 -12.61
N LEU A 32 1.25 44.75 -12.66
CA LEU A 32 2.49 45.55 -12.61
C LEU A 32 3.09 45.87 -13.99
N TRP A 33 2.24 46.28 -14.94
CA TRP A 33 2.72 46.88 -16.19
C TRP A 33 1.88 48.13 -16.51
N GLN A 34 2.35 49.30 -16.05
CA GLN A 34 2.01 50.58 -16.66
C GLN A 34 3.08 50.93 -17.69
N LEU A 35 2.69 50.97 -18.96
CA LEU A 35 3.47 51.61 -20.02
C LEU A 35 3.35 53.13 -19.84
N GLY A 36 4.43 53.76 -19.40
CA GLY A 36 4.59 55.22 -19.33
C GLY A 36 5.70 55.70 -20.28
N PRO A 37 5.56 56.87 -20.94
CA PRO A 37 6.41 57.30 -22.06
C PRO A 37 7.66 58.09 -21.60
N SER A 38 8.67 58.12 -22.49
CA SER A 38 9.89 58.96 -22.48
C SER A 38 10.98 58.56 -21.46
N SER A 39 12.28 58.57 -21.74
CA SER A 39 13.09 59.12 -22.84
C SER A 39 14.50 58.52 -22.78
N ASP A 40 15.11 58.32 -23.96
CA ASP A 40 16.55 58.39 -24.26
C ASP A 40 17.58 57.87 -23.24
N THR A 41 18.23 56.76 -23.59
CA THR A 41 19.70 56.68 -23.62
C THR A 41 20.20 55.44 -24.39
N ARG A 42 20.60 55.69 -25.64
CA ARG A 42 21.70 55.08 -26.41
C ARG A 42 21.97 53.58 -26.27
N PHE A 43 21.45 52.83 -27.24
CA PHE A 43 22.15 51.70 -27.86
C PHE A 43 23.54 52.14 -28.35
N THR A 44 24.59 51.40 -27.97
CA THR A 44 25.87 51.43 -28.68
C THR A 44 26.32 50.01 -28.98
N ASN A 45 26.21 49.68 -30.27
CA ASN A 45 26.95 48.71 -31.08
C ASN A 45 27.11 47.28 -30.54
N ILE A 46 26.10 46.45 -30.82
CA ILE A 46 26.35 45.05 -31.17
C ILE A 46 26.71 45.03 -32.66
N HIS A 47 27.90 44.54 -32.98
CA HIS A 47 28.38 44.40 -34.35
C HIS A 47 27.46 43.48 -35.16
N LYS A 48 27.26 43.84 -36.44
CA LYS A 48 26.32 43.25 -37.40
C LYS A 48 26.66 41.81 -37.84
N ASN A 49 27.50 41.07 -37.12
CA ASN A 49 28.00 39.74 -37.52
C ASN A 49 27.79 38.60 -36.50
N ASP A 50 27.20 38.82 -35.32
CA ASP A 50 26.88 37.72 -34.38
C ASP A 50 25.37 37.41 -34.33
N VAL A 51 24.69 37.52 -35.48
CA VAL A 51 23.34 36.96 -35.68
C VAL A 51 23.47 35.68 -36.48
N GLN A 52 24.13 34.67 -35.91
CA GLN A 52 23.97 33.26 -36.29
C GLN A 52 24.16 32.41 -35.03
N GLY A 53 23.05 32.01 -34.41
CA GLY A 53 23.04 31.19 -33.21
C GLY A 53 21.63 30.69 -32.93
N GLU A 54 21.26 29.62 -33.64
CA GLU A 54 20.05 28.82 -33.43
C GLU A 54 20.11 28.11 -32.05
N GLY A 55 18.99 28.08 -31.31
CA GLY A 55 18.78 27.19 -30.16
C GLY A 55 19.05 27.79 -28.77
N GLY A 56 17.98 28.03 -28.00
CA GLY A 56 18.05 28.35 -26.57
C GLY A 56 17.85 27.09 -25.71
N ASN A 57 18.80 26.77 -24.83
CA ASN A 57 18.73 25.64 -23.91
C ASN A 57 18.24 26.07 -22.53
N ILE A 58 17.23 25.37 -21.98
CA ILE A 58 16.82 25.52 -20.58
C ILE A 58 17.22 24.23 -19.85
N THR A 59 18.08 24.36 -18.84
CA THR A 59 18.54 23.23 -18.01
C THR A 59 17.86 23.31 -16.64
N PHE A 60 17.11 22.26 -16.28
CA PHE A 60 16.56 22.13 -14.94
C PHE A 60 17.51 21.29 -14.08
N TYR A 61 17.95 21.86 -12.95
CA TYR A 61 18.84 21.17 -12.02
C TYR A 61 18.03 20.54 -10.89
N LEU A 62 18.19 19.22 -10.70
CA LEU A 62 17.64 18.54 -9.53
C LEU A 62 18.71 18.53 -8.43
N CYS A 63 18.69 19.58 -7.61
CA CYS A 63 19.64 19.74 -6.51
C CYS A 63 19.08 19.13 -5.22
N THR A 64 19.88 18.33 -4.52
CA THR A 64 19.63 18.10 -3.09
C THR A 64 20.63 18.91 -2.26
N PRO A 65 20.19 19.63 -1.22
CA PRO A 65 21.12 20.30 -0.33
C PRO A 65 21.94 19.26 0.46
N LYS A 66 23.26 19.37 0.42
CA LYS A 66 24.18 18.61 1.28
C LYS A 66 24.86 19.63 2.19
N VAL A 67 24.61 19.56 3.50
CA VAL A 67 25.33 20.40 4.46
C VAL A 67 26.72 19.80 4.64
N LEU A 68 27.74 20.45 4.08
CA LEU A 68 29.14 20.03 4.23
C LEU A 68 29.80 20.63 5.50
N SER A 69 29.27 21.74 6.04
CA SER A 69 29.55 22.22 7.41
C SER A 69 28.60 23.38 7.79
N ASN A 70 28.63 23.83 9.05
CA ASN A 70 27.77 24.88 9.61
C ASN A 70 27.98 26.30 9.03
N LYS A 71 28.93 26.52 8.11
CA LYS A 71 29.25 27.87 7.61
C LYS A 71 29.12 28.08 6.10
N ASP A 72 29.15 27.02 5.28
CA ASP A 72 29.01 27.16 3.83
C ASP A 72 27.90 26.25 3.29
N LYS A 73 26.87 26.88 2.69
CA LYS A 73 25.81 26.18 1.98
C LYS A 73 26.29 25.86 0.56
N CYS A 74 26.90 24.70 0.36
CA CYS A 74 27.14 24.17 -0.99
C CYS A 74 25.97 23.27 -1.42
N PHE A 75 25.53 23.41 -2.66
CA PHE A 75 24.53 22.53 -3.28
C PHE A 75 25.26 21.45 -4.08
N ALA A 76 24.90 20.18 -3.87
CA ALA A 76 25.33 19.10 -4.75
C ALA A 76 24.20 18.82 -5.75
N VAL A 77 24.49 19.02 -7.04
CA VAL A 77 23.62 18.57 -8.13
C VAL A 77 23.69 17.04 -8.15
N LEU A 78 22.59 16.36 -7.80
CA LEU A 78 22.55 14.89 -7.84
C LEU A 78 22.30 14.38 -9.24
N ASP A 79 21.52 15.14 -10.01
CA ASP A 79 21.28 14.90 -11.41
C ASP A 79 20.86 16.20 -12.10
N SER A 80 21.15 16.33 -13.38
CA SER A 80 20.76 17.49 -14.18
C SER A 80 20.08 17.01 -15.44
N VAL A 81 18.83 17.40 -15.65
CA VAL A 81 18.15 17.13 -16.92
C VAL A 81 18.34 18.36 -17.79
N ARG A 82 19.28 18.26 -18.73
CA ARG A 82 19.46 19.24 -19.80
C ARG A 82 18.54 18.86 -20.95
N ILE A 83 17.60 19.76 -21.29
CA ILE A 83 16.69 19.57 -22.42
C ILE A 83 17.05 20.62 -23.46
N THR A 84 17.51 20.14 -24.61
CA THR A 84 17.91 20.96 -25.76
C THR A 84 16.76 20.95 -26.77
N PHE A 85 16.25 22.12 -27.13
CA PHE A 85 15.25 22.24 -28.19
C PHE A 85 15.93 22.68 -29.48
N GLN A 86 15.82 21.88 -30.53
CA GLN A 86 16.16 22.30 -31.90
C GLN A 86 14.86 22.61 -32.65
N GLU A 87 14.71 23.84 -33.14
CA GLU A 87 13.68 24.14 -34.13
C GLU A 87 14.06 23.49 -35.47
N LYS A 88 13.24 22.57 -35.99
CA LYS A 88 13.28 22.21 -37.42
C LYS A 88 12.05 22.76 -38.10
N TRP A 89 12.26 23.84 -38.84
CA TRP A 89 11.24 24.45 -39.71
C TRP A 89 11.04 23.55 -40.95
N ARG A 90 9.85 22.96 -41.13
CA ARG A 90 9.43 22.40 -42.43
C ARG A 90 8.10 23.00 -42.86
N LEU A 91 8.14 23.79 -43.91
CA LEU A 91 6.97 24.28 -44.62
C LEU A 91 6.36 23.14 -45.45
N TYR A 92 5.18 22.66 -45.07
CA TYR A 92 4.25 22.05 -46.00
C TYR A 92 2.90 22.75 -45.85
N HIS A 93 2.44 23.37 -46.95
CA HIS A 93 1.10 23.93 -47.17
C HIS A 93 0.32 24.36 -45.92
N CYS A 94 0.57 25.59 -45.47
CA CYS A 94 -0.33 26.43 -44.64
C CYS A 94 -0.84 25.89 -43.28
N ASP A 95 -0.35 24.76 -42.78
CA ASP A 95 -0.59 24.31 -41.40
C ASP A 95 0.73 24.32 -40.61
N PHE A 96 0.76 25.10 -39.51
CA PHE A 96 1.88 25.10 -38.57
C PHE A 96 1.75 23.90 -37.62
N GLN A 97 2.57 22.87 -37.80
CA GLN A 97 2.73 21.81 -36.79
C GLN A 97 4.05 22.00 -36.03
N LEU A 98 3.94 22.06 -34.70
CA LEU A 98 5.08 22.06 -33.78
C LEU A 98 5.54 20.61 -33.61
N GLU A 99 6.70 20.25 -34.14
CA GLU A 99 7.31 18.94 -33.91
C GLU A 99 8.20 19.02 -32.65
N ILE A 100 7.78 18.38 -31.56
CA ILE A 100 8.57 18.27 -30.33
C ILE A 100 9.39 16.98 -30.39
N SER A 101 10.69 17.07 -30.67
CA SER A 101 11.62 15.95 -30.54
C SER A 101 12.48 16.10 -29.28
N VAL A 102 12.40 15.13 -28.38
CA VAL A 102 13.35 15.01 -27.26
C VAL A 102 14.60 14.33 -27.79
N SER A 103 15.61 15.12 -28.12
CA SER A 103 16.95 14.61 -28.45
C SER A 103 17.88 14.79 -27.25
N ASP A 104 18.32 13.65 -26.73
CA ASP A 104 19.39 13.48 -25.74
C ASP A 104 19.06 13.76 -24.26
N ILE A 105 18.94 12.67 -23.51
CA ILE A 105 18.95 12.64 -22.04
C ILE A 105 20.36 12.26 -21.61
N HIS A 106 21.10 13.17 -21.00
CA HIS A 106 22.38 12.85 -20.35
C HIS A 106 22.19 12.76 -18.84
N SER A 107 22.45 11.60 -18.24
CA SER A 107 22.88 11.57 -16.84
C SER A 107 24.32 12.07 -16.81
N CYS A 108 24.62 13.09 -16.01
CA CYS A 108 26.02 13.42 -15.77
C CYS A 108 26.63 12.29 -14.93
N ASP A 109 27.37 11.40 -15.60
CA ASP A 109 28.35 10.57 -14.90
C ASP A 109 29.35 11.48 -14.19
N ARG A 110 29.81 10.98 -13.03
CA ARG A 110 30.50 11.71 -11.94
C ARG A 110 31.75 12.53 -12.32
N ASP A 111 32.20 12.50 -13.57
CA ASP A 111 33.53 12.95 -13.97
C ASP A 111 33.58 14.25 -14.81
N SER A 112 32.47 14.95 -15.01
CA SER A 112 32.46 16.19 -15.82
C SER A 112 32.48 17.50 -15.02
N CYS A 113 32.52 17.46 -13.69
CA CYS A 113 32.95 18.61 -12.90
C CYS A 113 34.48 18.60 -12.80
N GLN A 114 35.16 19.29 -13.72
CA GLN A 114 36.52 19.74 -13.46
C GLN A 114 36.50 20.58 -12.17
N SER A 115 37.08 19.98 -11.14
CA SER A 115 37.25 20.52 -9.82
C SER A 115 38.15 21.76 -9.87
N THR A 116 37.68 22.89 -9.37
CA THR A 116 38.56 23.74 -8.56
C THR A 116 38.54 23.18 -7.15
N HIS A 117 39.50 22.29 -6.89
CA HIS A 117 39.97 21.75 -5.61
C HIS A 117 38.97 21.52 -4.47
N CYS A 118 38.71 20.24 -4.17
CA CYS A 118 38.56 19.75 -2.80
C CYS A 118 38.88 18.25 -2.79
N ASP A 119 40.07 17.91 -2.30
CA ASP A 119 40.46 16.54 -1.95
C ASP A 119 39.63 16.08 -0.75
N TYR A 120 38.80 15.04 -0.91
CA TYR A 120 38.49 14.04 0.13
C TYR A 120 37.69 12.90 -0.52
N ASP A 121 38.41 11.81 -0.78
CA ASP A 121 37.85 10.50 -1.11
C ASP A 121 37.00 9.94 0.04
N SER A 122 36.07 9.06 -0.33
CA SER A 122 35.19 8.20 0.50
C SER A 122 33.82 8.75 0.91
N PHE A 123 32.81 8.65 0.04
CA PHE A 123 31.42 8.36 0.45
C PHE A 123 30.60 7.74 -0.69
N GLN A 124 30.48 6.40 -0.68
CA GLN A 124 29.52 5.66 -1.51
C GLN A 124 28.08 5.98 -1.06
N CYS A 125 27.30 6.65 -1.91
CA CYS A 125 25.87 6.87 -1.71
C CYS A 125 25.06 5.84 -2.52
N ASN A 126 24.54 4.80 -1.86
CA ASN A 126 23.63 3.80 -2.45
C ASN A 126 22.15 4.22 -2.33
N ARG A 127 21.81 5.48 -2.61
CA ARG A 127 20.41 5.94 -2.54
C ARG A 127 19.85 6.18 -3.95
N PRO A 128 18.64 5.69 -4.27
CA PRO A 128 18.00 5.93 -5.56
C PRO A 128 17.80 7.43 -5.76
N CYS A 129 18.24 7.95 -6.91
CA CYS A 129 18.05 9.33 -7.32
C CYS A 129 16.75 9.46 -8.14
N LEU A 130 16.06 10.58 -7.96
CA LEU A 130 14.80 10.90 -8.61
C LEU A 130 15.06 11.35 -10.06
N VAL A 131 14.79 10.49 -11.04
CA VAL A 131 14.80 10.88 -12.47
C VAL A 131 13.39 11.28 -12.89
N LEU A 132 13.12 12.59 -12.93
CA LEU A 132 11.86 13.14 -13.46
C LEU A 132 11.96 13.25 -14.99
N LYS A 133 11.20 12.43 -15.73
CA LYS A 133 10.95 12.66 -17.16
C LYS A 133 9.83 13.69 -17.30
N VAL A 134 10.18 14.95 -17.43
CA VAL A 134 9.22 16.04 -17.63
C VAL A 134 9.16 16.39 -19.11
N PRO A 135 8.00 16.37 -19.78
CA PRO A 135 7.86 17.01 -21.08
C PRO A 135 7.99 18.52 -20.88
N VAL A 136 8.99 19.13 -21.52
CA VAL A 136 9.23 20.59 -21.45
C VAL A 136 8.79 21.21 -22.77
N VAL A 137 8.18 22.40 -22.69
CA VAL A 137 7.79 23.21 -23.84
C VAL A 137 8.46 24.56 -23.71
N ASN A 138 9.13 25.00 -24.79
CA ASN A 138 9.75 26.31 -24.88
C ASN A 138 8.72 27.32 -25.42
N PHE A 139 8.63 28.50 -24.80
CA PHE A 139 7.83 29.62 -25.29
C PHE A 139 8.70 30.86 -25.40
N MET A 140 9.03 31.28 -26.62
CA MET A 140 9.63 32.59 -26.88
C MET A 140 8.66 33.43 -27.73
N PRO A 141 7.92 34.36 -27.13
CA PRO A 141 7.30 35.43 -27.90
C PRO A 141 8.23 36.64 -27.89
N HIS A 142 8.44 37.22 -29.06
CA HIS A 142 8.76 38.65 -29.12
C HIS A 142 7.72 39.40 -28.27
N PRO A 143 8.11 40.35 -27.40
CA PRO A 143 7.26 40.89 -26.34
C PRO A 143 6.00 41.67 -26.78
N ASN A 144 5.66 41.70 -28.07
CA ASN A 144 4.58 42.52 -28.60
C ASN A 144 3.29 41.78 -28.96
N HIS A 145 3.24 40.43 -29.00
CA HIS A 145 2.00 39.71 -29.31
C HIS A 145 1.94 38.28 -28.72
N ILE A 146 1.71 38.16 -27.40
CA ILE A 146 1.14 36.92 -26.85
C ILE A 146 -0.38 37.07 -26.86
N ASP A 147 -1.04 36.40 -27.80
CA ASP A 147 -2.50 36.34 -27.84
C ASP A 147 -3.05 35.42 -26.73
N ARG A 148 -4.29 35.65 -26.32
CA ARG A 148 -5.02 34.95 -25.26
C ARG A 148 -5.04 33.43 -25.44
N ASP A 149 -5.08 32.96 -26.67
CA ASP A 149 -5.09 31.53 -27.00
C ASP A 149 -3.75 30.86 -26.65
N LYS A 150 -2.64 31.54 -26.89
CA LYS A 150 -1.29 31.08 -26.54
C LYS A 150 -1.08 31.01 -25.02
N LEU A 151 -1.60 31.99 -24.28
CA LEU A 151 -1.61 31.95 -22.80
C LEU A 151 -2.45 30.78 -22.28
N SER A 152 -3.59 30.51 -22.90
CA SER A 152 -4.47 29.40 -22.52
C SER A 152 -3.82 28.04 -22.75
N GLN A 153 -3.11 27.85 -23.88
CA GLN A 153 -2.34 26.63 -24.16
C GLN A 153 -1.19 26.43 -23.16
N LEU A 154 -0.43 27.48 -22.85
CA LEU A 154 0.63 27.43 -21.84
C LEU A 154 0.08 27.07 -20.46
N GLN A 155 -1.07 27.64 -20.07
CA GLN A 155 -1.73 27.31 -18.82
C GLN A 155 -2.17 25.84 -18.77
N ALA A 156 -2.74 25.31 -19.87
CA ALA A 156 -3.14 23.91 -19.96
C ALA A 156 -1.94 22.96 -19.79
N LEU A 157 -0.83 23.24 -20.46
CA LEU A 157 0.40 22.46 -20.35
C LEU A 157 0.96 22.48 -18.92
N LEU A 158 1.02 23.65 -18.27
CA LEU A 158 1.52 23.76 -16.90
C LEU A 158 0.67 22.93 -15.92
N LEU A 159 -0.66 22.88 -16.12
CA LEU A 159 -1.57 22.05 -15.33
C LEU A 159 -1.35 20.56 -15.57
N GLU A 160 -1.03 20.16 -16.81
CA GLU A 160 -0.69 18.78 -17.15
C GLU A 160 0.63 18.35 -16.51
N MET A 161 1.68 19.18 -16.60
CA MET A 161 2.96 18.95 -15.94
C MET A 161 2.81 18.84 -14.41
N GLU A 162 2.05 19.74 -13.79
CA GLU A 162 1.74 19.67 -12.36
C GLU A 162 1.07 18.34 -12.01
N SER A 163 0.09 17.92 -12.81
CA SER A 163 -0.65 16.66 -12.60
C SER A 163 0.26 15.43 -12.72
N TYR A 164 1.18 15.41 -13.68
CA TYR A 164 2.17 14.35 -13.82
C TYR A 164 3.13 14.30 -12.63
N LEU A 165 3.63 15.46 -12.17
CA LEU A 165 4.52 15.54 -11.00
C LEU A 165 3.82 15.04 -9.73
N VAL A 166 2.54 15.41 -9.53
CA VAL A 166 1.73 14.93 -8.40
C VAL A 166 1.58 13.42 -8.46
N ALA A 167 1.22 12.87 -9.62
CA ALA A 167 1.04 11.43 -9.79
C ALA A 167 2.35 10.67 -9.52
N SER A 168 3.46 11.13 -10.08
CA SER A 168 4.78 10.53 -9.86
C SER A 168 5.19 10.56 -8.37
N PHE A 169 4.97 11.68 -7.70
CA PHE A 169 5.28 11.81 -6.27
C PHE A 169 4.35 10.97 -5.39
N THR A 170 3.07 10.89 -5.74
CA THR A 170 2.09 10.04 -5.04
C THR A 170 2.49 8.57 -5.10
N SER A 171 2.87 8.10 -6.29
CA SER A 171 3.38 6.73 -6.52
C SER A 171 4.59 6.40 -5.63
N GLN A 172 5.53 7.33 -5.46
CA GLN A 172 6.67 7.13 -4.57
C GLN A 172 6.28 7.12 -3.09
N LEU A 173 5.40 8.02 -2.67
CA LEU A 173 4.95 8.06 -1.27
C LEU A 173 4.15 6.81 -0.88
N LEU A 174 3.42 6.19 -1.82
CA LEU A 174 2.65 4.97 -1.56
C LEU A 174 3.52 3.78 -1.13
N VAL A 175 4.81 3.77 -1.45
CA VAL A 175 5.75 2.69 -1.06
C VAL A 175 6.59 3.01 0.18
N GLU A 176 6.38 4.16 0.81
CA GLU A 176 7.08 4.58 2.03
C GLU A 176 6.32 4.20 3.31
N GLY A 177 7.01 4.21 4.44
CA GLY A 177 6.37 4.05 5.76
C GLY A 177 5.73 2.69 5.99
N GLY A 178 6.34 1.64 5.44
CA GLY A 178 6.03 0.24 5.74
C GLY A 178 7.32 -0.56 5.77
N ASP A 179 7.23 -1.88 5.59
CA ASP A 179 8.39 -2.76 5.63
C ASP A 179 8.92 -3.14 4.23
N ASP A 180 9.87 -4.08 4.19
CA ASP A 180 10.54 -4.51 2.96
C ASP A 180 9.61 -5.03 1.86
N ARG A 181 8.38 -5.43 2.21
CA ARG A 181 7.39 -5.93 1.26
C ARG A 181 6.81 -4.82 0.38
N LEU A 182 6.96 -3.54 0.74
CA LEU A 182 6.62 -2.39 -0.10
C LEU A 182 7.72 -2.03 -1.11
N PHE A 183 8.96 -2.48 -0.90
CA PHE A 183 10.06 -2.11 -1.78
C PHE A 183 9.84 -2.62 -3.20
N LEU A 184 10.11 -1.75 -4.16
CA LEU A 184 9.99 -2.06 -5.58
C LEU A 184 11.24 -2.75 -6.08
N ASN A 185 11.06 -3.76 -6.93
CA ASN A 185 12.12 -4.36 -7.71
C ASN A 185 12.45 -3.52 -8.97
N ASN A 186 13.38 -4.01 -9.79
CA ASN A 186 13.79 -3.32 -11.03
C ASN A 186 12.67 -3.16 -12.06
N SER A 187 11.60 -3.97 -11.98
CA SER A 187 10.40 -3.86 -12.81
C SER A 187 9.38 -2.86 -12.25
N GLY A 188 9.69 -2.16 -11.15
CA GLY A 188 8.81 -1.15 -10.57
C GLY A 188 7.61 -1.73 -9.80
N VAL A 189 7.67 -3.00 -9.39
CA VAL A 189 6.61 -3.67 -8.63
C VAL A 189 7.12 -4.21 -7.30
N ASN A 190 6.24 -4.32 -6.31
CA ASN A 190 6.59 -4.82 -4.99
C ASN A 190 6.73 -6.36 -4.95
N LYS A 191 6.96 -6.95 -3.76
CA LYS A 191 7.07 -8.41 -3.56
C LYS A 191 5.81 -9.19 -3.97
N TYR A 192 4.67 -8.51 -4.11
CA TYR A 192 3.39 -9.06 -4.58
C TYR A 192 3.10 -8.72 -6.05
N TYR A 193 4.10 -8.24 -6.79
CA TYR A 193 4.00 -7.85 -8.20
C TYR A 193 3.02 -6.71 -8.48
N CYS A 194 2.64 -5.95 -7.45
CA CYS A 194 1.76 -4.79 -7.59
C CYS A 194 2.59 -3.52 -7.82
N PRO A 195 2.31 -2.74 -8.88
CA PRO A 195 2.84 -1.39 -9.01
C PRO A 195 2.13 -0.41 -8.06
N PRO A 196 2.79 0.72 -7.71
CA PRO A 196 2.21 1.76 -6.85
C PRO A 196 1.33 2.78 -7.61
N TYR A 197 0.76 2.38 -8.74
CA TYR A 197 -0.10 3.21 -9.59
C TYR A 197 -1.19 2.34 -10.24
N PRO A 198 -2.30 2.95 -10.73
CA PRO A 198 -3.36 2.22 -11.39
C PRO A 198 -2.84 1.49 -12.64
N VAL A 199 -3.31 0.26 -12.84
CA VAL A 199 -2.95 -0.56 -14.01
C VAL A 199 -3.95 -0.36 -15.15
N ASP A 200 -3.52 -0.69 -16.36
CA ASP A 200 -4.37 -0.69 -17.55
C ASP A 200 -5.25 -1.96 -17.57
N PRO A 201 -6.60 -1.82 -17.55
CA PRO A 201 -7.51 -2.97 -17.51
C PRO A 201 -7.48 -3.80 -18.80
N ASP A 202 -7.04 -3.25 -19.93
CA ASP A 202 -6.98 -3.99 -21.21
C ASP A 202 -5.82 -4.99 -21.24
N THR A 203 -4.77 -4.74 -20.45
CA THR A 203 -3.56 -5.57 -20.39
C THR A 203 -3.38 -6.29 -19.06
N THR A 204 -4.05 -5.84 -17.99
CA THR A 204 -3.88 -6.39 -16.63
C THR A 204 -5.21 -6.81 -16.01
N LEU A 205 -5.33 -8.09 -15.69
CA LEU A 205 -6.49 -8.68 -15.02
C LEU A 205 -6.24 -8.83 -13.51
N LEU A 206 -7.21 -8.40 -12.70
CA LEU A 206 -7.08 -8.33 -11.24
C LEU A 206 -7.99 -9.32 -10.51
N ARG A 207 -7.39 -10.25 -9.76
CA ARG A 207 -8.02 -11.17 -8.79
C ARG A 207 -7.16 -11.37 -7.53
N SER A 208 -6.42 -10.34 -7.12
CA SER A 208 -5.44 -10.37 -6.03
C SER A 208 -5.92 -9.78 -4.69
N SER A 209 -7.20 -9.44 -4.57
CA SER A 209 -7.82 -8.75 -3.41
C SER A 209 -7.88 -9.56 -2.10
N CYS A 210 -7.24 -10.73 -2.04
CA CYS A 210 -7.01 -11.49 -0.80
C CYS A 210 -5.55 -11.36 -0.30
N THR A 211 -4.74 -10.54 -0.97
CA THR A 211 -3.30 -10.36 -0.75
C THR A 211 -2.89 -8.90 -0.79
N CYS A 212 -2.95 -8.28 -1.97
CA CYS A 212 -2.49 -6.94 -2.27
C CYS A 212 -3.04 -6.56 -3.65
N SER A 213 -3.44 -5.31 -3.86
CA SER A 213 -3.88 -4.82 -5.16
C SER A 213 -3.15 -3.51 -5.50
N PRO A 214 -2.93 -3.21 -6.80
CA PRO A 214 -2.63 -1.85 -7.22
C PRO A 214 -3.77 -0.90 -6.80
N PRO A 215 -3.52 0.40 -6.59
CA PRO A 215 -4.59 1.35 -6.32
C PRO A 215 -5.60 1.39 -7.48
N THR A 216 -6.89 1.52 -7.16
CA THR A 216 -7.88 1.89 -8.17
C THR A 216 -7.59 3.29 -8.71
N LYS A 217 -8.11 3.60 -9.91
CA LYS A 217 -7.93 4.93 -10.51
C LYS A 217 -8.46 6.02 -9.57
N GLU A 218 -9.68 5.85 -9.07
CA GLU A 218 -10.33 6.79 -8.17
C GLU A 218 -9.58 6.92 -6.83
N GLY A 219 -9.09 5.80 -6.28
CA GLY A 219 -8.27 5.82 -5.06
C GLY A 219 -6.96 6.59 -5.25
N PHE A 220 -6.28 6.39 -6.39
CA PHE A 220 -5.04 7.09 -6.71
C PHE A 220 -5.26 8.59 -6.97
N GLU A 221 -6.35 8.97 -7.64
CA GLU A 221 -6.75 10.37 -7.82
C GLU A 221 -7.03 11.05 -6.47
N ARG A 222 -7.68 10.34 -5.54
CA ARG A 222 -7.90 10.82 -4.16
C ARG A 222 -6.57 11.03 -3.44
N ALA A 223 -5.63 10.09 -3.54
CA ALA A 223 -4.29 10.23 -2.97
C ALA A 223 -3.53 11.43 -3.56
N CYS A 224 -3.59 11.64 -4.88
CA CYS A 224 -3.02 12.81 -5.56
C CYS A 224 -3.61 14.13 -5.02
N ALA A 225 -4.92 14.17 -4.76
CA ALA A 225 -5.56 15.34 -4.17
C ALA A 225 -5.07 15.63 -2.75
N VAL A 226 -4.82 14.58 -1.94
CA VAL A 226 -4.23 14.72 -0.60
C VAL A 226 -2.79 15.23 -0.70
N VAL A 227 -1.98 14.71 -1.62
CA VAL A 227 -0.61 15.21 -1.86
C VAL A 227 -0.60 16.70 -2.19
N LYS A 228 -1.50 17.16 -3.08
CA LYS A 228 -1.64 18.60 -3.40
C LYS A 228 -1.97 19.46 -2.17
N GLN A 229 -2.72 18.93 -1.21
CA GLN A 229 -3.01 19.63 0.04
C GLN A 229 -1.79 19.62 0.97
N LEU A 230 -1.10 18.48 1.11
CA LEU A 230 0.11 18.36 1.90
C LEU A 230 1.22 19.31 1.43
N TRP A 231 1.38 19.55 0.12
CA TRP A 231 2.33 20.55 -0.39
C TRP A 231 2.06 21.98 0.09
N LYS A 232 0.80 22.32 0.37
CA LYS A 232 0.42 23.66 0.83
C LYS A 232 0.70 23.82 2.33
N GLN A 233 0.24 22.87 3.15
CA GLN A 233 0.41 22.90 4.61
C GLN A 233 0.57 21.48 5.17
N PRO A 234 1.79 20.92 5.19
CA PRO A 234 2.00 19.49 5.43
C PRO A 234 1.53 19.03 6.81
N GLU A 235 1.88 19.75 7.88
CA GLU A 235 1.51 19.34 9.24
C GLU A 235 -0.01 19.42 9.48
N LEU A 236 -0.65 20.51 9.04
CA LEU A 236 -2.08 20.71 9.21
C LEU A 236 -2.87 19.62 8.48
N TYR A 237 -2.62 19.45 7.18
CA TYR A 237 -3.36 18.49 6.37
C TYR A 237 -3.05 17.05 6.75
N PHE A 238 -1.81 16.73 7.14
CA PHE A 238 -1.48 15.39 7.62
C PHE A 238 -2.29 15.03 8.88
N SER A 239 -2.28 15.90 9.90
CA SER A 239 -3.04 15.64 11.14
C SER A 239 -4.54 15.54 10.87
N MET A 240 -5.08 16.46 10.06
CA MET A 240 -6.50 16.48 9.70
C MET A 240 -6.93 15.22 8.94
N HIS A 241 -6.14 14.76 7.97
CA HIS A 241 -6.48 13.56 7.21
C HIS A 241 -6.29 12.28 8.03
N MET A 242 -5.26 12.17 8.88
CA MET A 242 -5.10 11.01 9.75
C MET A 242 -6.30 10.83 10.69
N GLU A 243 -6.84 11.94 11.22
CA GLU A 243 -8.06 11.92 12.02
C GLU A 243 -9.31 11.64 11.18
N GLY A 244 -9.36 12.19 9.97
CA GLY A 244 -10.40 11.90 8.98
C GLY A 244 -10.47 10.41 8.62
N VAL A 245 -9.32 9.76 8.40
CA VAL A 245 -9.21 8.34 8.09
C VAL A 245 -9.86 7.50 9.20
N ARG A 246 -9.49 7.71 10.46
CA ARG A 246 -10.09 6.96 11.59
C ARG A 246 -11.62 7.09 11.62
N LYS A 247 -12.15 8.31 11.50
CA LYS A 247 -13.60 8.56 11.49
C LYS A 247 -14.29 7.91 10.30
N ARG A 248 -13.67 7.94 9.12
CA ARG A 248 -14.21 7.36 7.89
C ARG A 248 -14.21 5.84 7.93
N ILE A 249 -13.19 5.19 8.52
CA ILE A 249 -13.19 3.74 8.77
C ILE A 249 -14.40 3.36 9.63
N LEU A 250 -14.59 4.02 10.78
CA LEU A 250 -15.71 3.74 11.67
C LEU A 250 -17.06 3.96 10.99
N LYS A 251 -17.19 5.04 10.20
CA LYS A 251 -18.42 5.32 9.45
C LYS A 251 -18.69 4.26 8.38
N ALA A 252 -17.68 3.85 7.61
CA ALA A 252 -17.83 2.85 6.56
C ALA A 252 -18.21 1.47 7.12
N LEU A 253 -17.80 1.16 8.35
CA LEU A 253 -18.22 -0.05 9.06
C LEU A 253 -19.53 0.12 9.83
N LYS A 254 -20.18 1.29 9.75
CA LYS A 254 -21.35 1.64 10.55
C LYS A 254 -21.12 1.39 12.06
N LEU A 255 -19.96 1.77 12.58
CA LEU A 255 -19.57 1.64 13.99
C LEU A 255 -19.47 3.00 14.71
N ASN A 256 -19.94 4.07 14.06
CA ASN A 256 -19.86 5.43 14.59
C ASN A 256 -21.03 5.82 15.52
N ASP A 257 -22.03 4.94 15.66
CA ASP A 257 -23.15 5.03 16.59
C ASP A 257 -22.82 4.51 18.00
N ILE A 258 -21.78 3.68 18.09
CA ILE A 258 -21.22 3.18 19.34
C ILE A 258 -19.86 3.85 19.62
N GLN A 259 -19.44 3.83 20.88
CA GLN A 259 -18.16 4.41 21.27
C GLN A 259 -17.00 3.45 20.91
N THR A 260 -16.57 3.51 19.66
CA THR A 260 -15.45 2.73 19.12
C THR A 260 -14.26 3.65 18.82
N PHE A 261 -13.07 3.15 19.09
CA PHE A 261 -11.79 3.82 18.85
C PHE A 261 -11.01 3.07 17.78
N CYS A 262 -10.09 3.79 17.12
CA CYS A 262 -9.27 3.26 16.04
C CYS A 262 -7.83 3.76 16.18
N ILE A 263 -6.88 2.83 16.17
CA ILE A 263 -5.44 3.14 15.98
C ILE A 263 -5.03 2.61 14.61
N LEU A 264 -4.35 3.44 13.83
CA LEU A 264 -3.86 3.05 12.50
C LEU A 264 -2.53 2.30 12.63
N HIS A 265 -2.31 1.32 11.76
CA HIS A 265 -1.08 0.55 11.72
C HIS A 265 -0.56 0.42 10.27
N PRO A 266 0.76 0.36 10.07
CA PRO A 266 1.33 0.17 8.73
C PRO A 266 0.90 -1.13 8.04
N SER A 267 0.52 -2.18 8.75
CA SER A 267 -0.05 -3.41 8.16
C SER A 267 -0.84 -4.19 9.20
N GLY A 268 -1.52 -5.25 8.76
CA GLY A 268 -2.15 -6.20 9.68
C GLY A 268 -1.15 -6.87 10.63
N SER A 269 0.08 -7.14 10.17
CA SER A 269 1.12 -7.71 11.05
C SER A 269 1.67 -6.70 12.06
N ASP A 270 1.71 -5.41 11.72
CA ASP A 270 2.07 -4.35 12.68
C ASP A 270 0.97 -4.14 13.74
N ALA A 271 -0.28 -4.44 13.38
CA ALA A 271 -1.45 -4.32 14.25
C ALA A 271 -1.44 -5.34 15.41
N GLU A 272 -0.80 -6.50 15.20
CA GLU A 272 -0.60 -7.57 16.20
C GLU A 272 0.15 -7.13 17.47
N LEU A 273 0.89 -6.00 17.39
CA LEU A 273 1.61 -5.48 18.55
C LEU A 273 0.69 -4.82 19.57
N LEU A 274 -0.52 -4.37 19.18
CA LEU A 274 -1.44 -3.69 20.08
C LEU A 274 -2.10 -4.64 21.10
N PRO A 275 -2.60 -5.84 20.71
CA PRO A 275 -3.04 -6.84 21.69
C PRO A 275 -1.97 -7.17 22.74
N LEU A 276 -0.70 -7.23 22.32
CA LEU A 276 0.41 -7.51 23.21
C LEU A 276 0.64 -6.36 24.21
N LEU A 277 0.46 -5.11 23.78
CA LEU A 277 0.50 -3.94 24.66
C LEU A 277 -0.62 -3.96 25.72
N VAL A 278 -1.84 -4.34 25.33
CA VAL A 278 -2.96 -4.53 26.29
C VAL A 278 -2.64 -5.67 27.27
N ALA A 279 -2.12 -6.79 26.77
CA ALA A 279 -1.73 -7.91 27.61
C ALA A 279 -0.66 -7.53 28.65
N MET A 280 0.31 -6.69 28.27
CA MET A 280 1.31 -6.16 29.20
C MET A 280 0.70 -5.29 30.31
N GLY A 281 -0.25 -4.40 29.97
CA GLY A 281 -0.96 -3.60 30.96
C GLY A 281 -1.76 -4.45 31.95
N ARG A 282 -2.41 -5.51 31.45
CA ARG A 282 -3.11 -6.48 32.31
C ARG A 282 -2.16 -7.31 33.14
N MET A 283 -1.01 -7.67 32.58
CA MET A 283 0.03 -8.43 33.28
C MET A 283 0.51 -7.65 34.50
N GLU A 284 0.80 -6.36 34.36
CA GLU A 284 1.15 -5.47 35.47
C GLU A 284 0.00 -5.35 36.49
N ARG A 285 -1.22 -5.07 36.02
CA ARG A 285 -2.39 -4.85 36.88
C ARG A 285 -2.79 -6.07 37.71
N LEU A 286 -2.62 -7.26 37.16
CA LEU A 286 -3.02 -8.54 37.78
C LEU A 286 -1.85 -9.26 38.45
N ASP A 287 -0.66 -8.65 38.51
CA ASP A 287 0.57 -9.25 39.04
C ASP A 287 0.90 -10.60 38.38
N ALA A 288 0.65 -10.70 37.07
CA ALA A 288 1.03 -11.84 36.27
C ALA A 288 2.48 -11.68 35.77
N HIS A 289 3.10 -12.79 35.35
CA HIS A 289 4.52 -12.79 34.94
C HIS A 289 4.75 -13.34 33.53
N LEU A 290 3.67 -13.73 32.85
CA LEU A 290 3.73 -14.44 31.57
C LEU A 290 2.57 -14.03 30.67
N ILE A 291 2.86 -13.93 29.38
CA ILE A 291 1.86 -13.82 28.32
C ILE A 291 1.90 -15.09 27.48
N VAL A 292 0.75 -15.73 27.29
CA VAL A 292 0.57 -16.81 26.31
C VAL A 292 -0.28 -16.27 25.16
N ASN A 293 0.29 -16.21 23.97
CA ASN A 293 -0.37 -15.68 22.80
C ASN A 293 -0.77 -16.82 21.86
N VAL A 294 -2.06 -17.08 21.75
CA VAL A 294 -2.65 -18.16 20.95
C VAL A 294 -3.05 -17.58 19.59
N VAL A 295 -2.27 -17.95 18.57
CA VAL A 295 -2.52 -17.58 17.18
C VAL A 295 -3.34 -18.69 16.53
N SER A 296 -4.59 -18.36 16.21
CA SER A 296 -5.49 -19.24 15.46
C SER A 296 -5.23 -19.19 13.97
N ALA A 297 -5.69 -20.24 13.27
CA ALA A 297 -5.50 -20.42 11.83
C ALA A 297 -4.03 -20.26 11.36
N ALA A 298 -3.08 -20.76 12.16
CA ALA A 298 -1.65 -20.69 11.85
C ALA A 298 -1.34 -21.29 10.47
N GLY A 299 -0.50 -20.60 9.68
CA GLY A 299 -0.24 -20.92 8.27
C GLY A 299 -1.24 -20.29 7.30
N GLU A 300 -2.46 -19.99 7.76
CA GLU A 300 -3.51 -19.33 6.99
C GLU A 300 -3.77 -17.87 7.36
N VAL A 301 -3.07 -17.33 8.36
CA VAL A 301 -2.98 -15.90 8.67
C VAL A 301 -1.74 -15.25 8.03
N GLY A 302 -1.50 -13.97 8.29
CA GLY A 302 -0.31 -13.25 7.82
C GLY A 302 0.99 -13.94 8.27
N SER A 303 2.01 -14.02 7.40
CA SER A 303 3.29 -14.65 7.77
C SER A 303 4.03 -13.92 8.89
N GLY A 304 3.74 -12.63 9.10
CA GLY A 304 4.28 -11.84 10.20
C GLY A 304 3.50 -11.95 11.51
N THR A 305 2.34 -12.63 11.54
CA THR A 305 1.48 -12.70 12.73
C THR A 305 2.17 -13.41 13.89
N ALA A 306 2.70 -14.63 13.70
CA ALA A 306 3.31 -15.37 14.81
C ALA A 306 4.56 -14.67 15.41
N PRO A 307 5.50 -14.11 14.63
CA PRO A 307 6.59 -13.34 15.21
C PRO A 307 6.12 -12.04 15.89
N ALA A 308 5.16 -11.31 15.30
CA ALA A 308 4.63 -10.09 15.92
C ALA A 308 3.91 -10.39 17.25
N ALA A 309 3.11 -11.47 17.29
CA ALA A 309 2.46 -12.01 18.48
C ALA A 309 3.47 -12.40 19.58
N ALA A 310 4.72 -12.73 19.21
CA ALA A 310 5.83 -12.99 20.13
C ALA A 310 6.58 -11.72 20.58
N GLY A 311 6.18 -10.53 20.12
CA GLY A 311 6.92 -9.29 20.34
C GLY A 311 8.26 -9.26 19.59
N LYS A 312 8.32 -9.85 18.39
CA LYS A 312 9.53 -9.95 17.56
C LYS A 312 9.40 -9.23 16.22
N HIS A 313 10.53 -8.82 15.68
CA HIS A 313 10.61 -8.27 14.32
C HIS A 313 10.27 -9.35 13.28
N PHE A 314 9.36 -9.06 12.35
CA PHE A 314 8.93 -9.97 11.28
C PHE A 314 9.39 -9.56 9.87
N SER A 315 10.11 -8.44 9.77
CA SER A 315 10.76 -7.96 8.56
C SER A 315 12.10 -7.34 8.94
N SER A 316 13.00 -7.21 7.96
CA SER A 316 14.31 -6.58 8.09
C SER A 316 14.27 -5.05 8.20
N VAL A 317 13.11 -4.43 7.94
CA VAL A 317 12.92 -2.97 8.02
C VAL A 317 11.64 -2.64 8.78
N SER A 318 11.71 -1.71 9.72
CA SER A 318 10.54 -1.22 10.44
C SER A 318 9.82 -0.10 9.67
N PRO A 319 8.51 0.10 9.89
CA PRO A 319 7.75 1.17 9.24
C PRO A 319 8.29 2.60 9.44
N THR A 320 9.02 2.86 10.54
CA THR A 320 9.70 4.15 10.76
C THR A 320 11.09 4.25 10.13
N GLY A 321 11.53 3.21 9.40
CA GLY A 321 12.73 3.22 8.56
C GLY A 321 13.99 2.63 9.20
N TYR A 322 13.88 1.96 10.36
CA TYR A 322 15.02 1.32 10.99
C TYR A 322 15.31 -0.04 10.38
N LYS A 323 16.60 -0.36 10.20
CA LYS A 323 17.03 -1.73 9.90
C LYS A 323 17.00 -2.54 11.19
N VAL A 324 16.31 -3.66 11.16
CA VAL A 324 16.12 -4.55 12.31
C VAL A 324 16.44 -5.98 11.89
N LYS A 325 16.71 -6.85 12.88
CA LYS A 325 16.98 -8.26 12.61
C LYS A 325 15.69 -9.06 12.77
N GLU A 326 15.25 -9.73 11.72
CA GLU A 326 14.09 -10.64 11.77
C GLU A 326 14.24 -11.67 12.90
N ASP A 327 13.10 -12.02 13.51
CA ASP A 327 12.95 -12.96 14.62
C ASP A 327 13.65 -12.56 15.94
N SER A 328 14.29 -11.37 15.98
CA SER A 328 14.78 -10.80 17.23
C SER A 328 13.68 -10.07 18.00
N THR A 329 13.74 -10.13 19.33
CA THR A 329 12.79 -9.46 20.24
C THR A 329 12.84 -7.95 20.05
N ILE A 330 11.67 -7.34 19.88
CA ILE A 330 11.50 -5.89 19.82
C ILE A 330 11.87 -5.30 21.19
N SER A 331 12.62 -4.19 21.18
CA SER A 331 13.14 -3.58 22.41
C SER A 331 12.04 -3.38 23.46
N SER A 332 12.31 -3.85 24.69
CA SER A 332 11.46 -3.70 25.87
C SER A 332 10.09 -4.42 25.80
N PHE A 333 9.87 -5.28 24.80
CA PHE A 333 8.81 -6.29 24.85
C PHE A 333 9.22 -7.47 25.74
N PRO A 334 8.28 -8.11 26.46
CA PRO A 334 8.61 -9.18 27.39
C PRO A 334 9.11 -10.43 26.65
N SER A 335 10.31 -10.87 27.01
CA SER A 335 10.86 -12.16 26.55
C SER A 335 10.08 -13.37 27.06
N SER A 336 9.24 -13.17 28.09
CA SER A 336 8.32 -14.16 28.66
C SER A 336 7.01 -14.29 27.88
N THR A 337 7.01 -13.95 26.59
CA THR A 337 5.86 -14.18 25.69
C THR A 337 6.00 -15.56 25.03
N HIS A 338 5.05 -16.45 25.27
CA HIS A 338 4.97 -17.76 24.62
C HIS A 338 3.90 -17.76 23.54
N VAL A 339 4.27 -18.12 22.30
CA VAL A 339 3.31 -18.22 21.19
C VAL A 339 2.90 -19.67 20.99
N VAL A 340 1.60 -19.93 21.06
CA VAL A 340 0.96 -21.20 20.70
C VAL A 340 0.27 -21.02 19.35
N GLN A 341 0.59 -21.87 18.37
CA GLN A 341 0.03 -21.80 17.03
C GLN A 341 -0.94 -22.94 16.80
N LEU A 342 -2.21 -22.62 16.54
CA LEU A 342 -3.26 -23.58 16.23
C LEU A 342 -3.48 -23.63 14.73
N SER A 343 -3.10 -24.76 14.11
CA SER A 343 -3.35 -25.00 12.68
C SER A 343 -4.83 -25.32 12.47
N PRO A 344 -5.50 -24.67 11.50
CA PRO A 344 -6.90 -24.96 11.20
C PRO A 344 -7.05 -26.26 10.39
N ARG A 345 -5.93 -26.83 9.95
CA ARG A 345 -5.86 -28.02 9.10
C ARG A 345 -4.87 -29.04 9.62
N GLY A 346 -5.17 -30.31 9.33
CA GLY A 346 -4.28 -31.43 9.55
C GLY A 346 -3.13 -31.47 8.55
N LYS A 347 -2.27 -32.48 8.67
CA LYS A 347 -1.15 -32.70 7.75
C LYS A 347 -1.60 -33.02 6.32
N ASP A 348 -2.82 -33.52 6.15
CA ASP A 348 -3.49 -33.85 4.88
C ASP A 348 -4.22 -32.66 4.23
N GLY A 349 -4.09 -31.47 4.83
CA GLY A 349 -4.69 -30.24 4.36
C GLY A 349 -6.21 -30.14 4.57
N LYS A 350 -6.82 -31.08 5.30
CA LYS A 350 -8.25 -31.01 5.63
C LYS A 350 -8.47 -30.16 6.88
N PRO A 351 -9.58 -29.41 6.97
CA PRO A 351 -9.99 -28.76 8.21
C PRO A 351 -10.05 -29.78 9.36
N VAL A 352 -9.72 -29.32 10.56
CA VAL A 352 -9.91 -30.08 11.80
C VAL A 352 -11.05 -29.46 12.58
N ASP A 353 -11.60 -30.22 13.54
CA ASP A 353 -12.49 -29.69 14.56
C ASP A 353 -11.73 -28.67 15.42
N PHE A 354 -11.77 -27.43 14.97
CA PHE A 354 -10.96 -26.36 15.52
C PHE A 354 -11.47 -25.92 16.90
N ASP A 355 -12.78 -26.01 17.11
CA ASP A 355 -13.39 -25.67 18.39
C ASP A 355 -12.90 -26.60 19.50
N ASN A 356 -12.90 -27.91 19.25
CA ASN A 356 -12.35 -28.86 20.20
C ASN A 356 -10.83 -28.73 20.35
N LEU A 357 -10.09 -28.44 19.27
CA LEU A 357 -8.66 -28.12 19.36
C LEU A 357 -8.41 -26.89 20.26
N ALA A 358 -9.17 -25.82 20.08
CA ALA A 358 -9.06 -24.58 20.86
C ALA A 358 -9.38 -24.82 22.34
N ARG A 359 -10.49 -25.52 22.65
CA ARG A 359 -10.86 -25.88 24.02
C ARG A 359 -9.76 -26.67 24.72
N GLU A 360 -9.23 -27.71 24.07
CA GLU A 360 -8.19 -28.57 24.64
C GLU A 360 -6.88 -27.80 24.86
N GLN A 361 -6.49 -26.96 23.90
CA GLN A 361 -5.27 -26.15 24.04
C GLN A 361 -5.42 -25.09 25.15
N MET A 362 -6.58 -24.44 25.26
CA MET A 362 -6.83 -23.49 26.33
C MET A 362 -6.88 -24.17 27.71
N ARG A 363 -7.40 -25.40 27.80
CA ARG A 363 -7.33 -26.21 29.03
C ARG A 363 -5.88 -26.50 29.42
N GLN A 364 -5.04 -26.95 28.48
CA GLN A 364 -3.62 -27.21 28.71
C GLN A 364 -2.86 -25.94 29.12
N ILE A 365 -3.15 -24.80 28.49
CA ILE A 365 -2.53 -23.52 28.84
C ILE A 365 -2.86 -23.15 30.29
N ARG A 366 -4.12 -23.31 30.71
CA ARG A 366 -4.56 -23.03 32.09
C ARG A 366 -3.86 -23.91 33.13
N GLU A 367 -3.61 -25.17 32.79
CA GLU A 367 -2.92 -26.12 33.68
C GLU A 367 -1.42 -25.83 33.79
N ASN A 368 -0.78 -25.44 32.68
CA ASN A 368 0.67 -25.26 32.61
C ASN A 368 1.15 -23.86 32.96
N TYR A 369 0.31 -22.84 32.77
CA TYR A 369 0.67 -21.43 32.90
C TYR A 369 -0.26 -20.72 33.87
N LYS A 370 -0.03 -20.96 35.16
CA LYS A 370 -0.81 -20.36 36.24
C LYS A 370 -0.72 -18.83 36.19
N ASP A 371 -1.86 -18.17 36.34
CA ASP A 371 -2.00 -16.71 36.41
C ASP A 371 -1.49 -15.95 35.15
N ALA A 372 -1.28 -16.66 34.03
CA ALA A 372 -0.87 -16.02 32.77
C ALA A 372 -1.95 -15.10 32.20
N ILE A 373 -1.52 -14.08 31.45
CA ILE A 373 -2.41 -13.35 30.54
C ILE A 373 -2.44 -14.09 29.21
N VAL A 374 -3.62 -14.45 28.75
CA VAL A 374 -3.79 -15.13 27.46
C VAL A 374 -4.31 -14.16 26.43
N VAL A 375 -3.60 -14.03 25.32
CA VAL A 375 -4.11 -13.38 24.11
C VAL A 375 -4.67 -14.48 23.22
N PHE A 376 -5.95 -14.43 22.87
CA PHE A 376 -6.58 -15.42 22.01
C PHE A 376 -7.12 -14.78 20.74
N HIS A 377 -6.66 -15.28 19.59
CA HIS A 377 -7.10 -14.81 18.29
C HIS A 377 -8.29 -15.64 17.80
N ALA A 378 -9.41 -15.00 17.53
CA ALA A 378 -10.37 -15.46 16.54
C ALA A 378 -9.96 -14.94 15.15
N VAL A 379 -10.33 -15.66 14.11
CA VAL A 379 -10.06 -15.31 12.71
C VAL A 379 -11.38 -15.33 11.96
N ASP A 380 -11.68 -14.23 11.26
CA ASP A 380 -12.83 -14.15 10.36
C ASP A 380 -12.35 -13.86 8.94
N GLY A 381 -12.31 -14.94 8.15
CA GLY A 381 -11.69 -14.97 6.84
C GLY A 381 -10.20 -15.29 6.93
N SER A 382 -9.86 -16.57 7.14
CA SER A 382 -8.50 -17.05 6.89
C SER A 382 -8.10 -16.83 5.42
N LYS A 383 -6.85 -17.12 5.03
CA LYS A 383 -6.44 -17.12 3.62
C LYS A 383 -7.29 -18.02 2.71
N THR A 384 -7.94 -19.05 3.26
CA THR A 384 -8.88 -19.92 2.54
C THR A 384 -10.35 -19.60 2.80
N GLY A 385 -10.64 -18.63 3.67
CA GLY A 385 -12.00 -18.19 3.99
C GLY A 385 -12.61 -18.87 5.21
N LEU A 386 -11.83 -19.47 6.11
CA LEU A 386 -12.36 -20.07 7.34
C LEU A 386 -12.67 -19.01 8.40
N LYS A 387 -13.68 -19.27 9.23
CA LYS A 387 -14.05 -18.50 10.43
C LYS A 387 -13.91 -19.37 11.67
N LEU A 388 -13.01 -19.02 12.57
CA LEU A 388 -12.54 -19.92 13.64
C LEU A 388 -12.10 -19.13 14.89
N PRO A 389 -12.37 -19.62 16.13
CA PRO A 389 -13.33 -20.66 16.46
C PRO A 389 -14.79 -20.13 16.38
N SER A 390 -15.77 -20.94 16.75
CA SER A 390 -17.16 -20.49 16.89
C SER A 390 -17.34 -19.46 18.01
N HIS A 391 -18.45 -18.72 17.95
CA HIS A 391 -18.86 -17.78 19.01
C HIS A 391 -19.04 -18.47 20.37
N GLU A 392 -19.53 -19.72 20.39
CA GLU A 392 -19.70 -20.50 21.62
C GLU A 392 -18.37 -20.70 22.35
N VAL A 393 -17.32 -21.10 21.62
CA VAL A 393 -15.96 -21.23 22.20
C VAL A 393 -15.47 -19.90 22.75
N ILE A 394 -15.69 -18.80 22.03
CA ILE A 394 -15.27 -17.47 22.52
C ILE A 394 -15.98 -17.11 23.83
N GLU A 395 -17.29 -17.34 23.93
CA GLU A 395 -18.06 -17.08 25.15
C GLU A 395 -17.59 -17.97 26.32
N GLU A 396 -17.37 -19.26 26.09
CA GLU A 396 -16.79 -20.18 27.07
C GLU A 396 -15.42 -19.69 27.58
N LEU A 397 -14.54 -19.27 26.67
CA LEU A 397 -13.21 -18.77 27.03
C LEU A 397 -13.30 -17.49 27.85
N GLN A 398 -14.24 -16.59 27.54
CA GLN A 398 -14.47 -15.39 28.34
C GLN A 398 -14.93 -15.71 29.75
N ASP A 399 -15.85 -16.66 29.91
CA ASP A 399 -16.35 -17.08 31.22
C ASP A 399 -15.25 -17.74 32.06
N ILE A 400 -14.36 -18.52 31.42
CA ILE A 400 -13.28 -19.24 32.09
C ILE A 400 -12.13 -18.31 32.51
N TRP A 401 -11.69 -17.43 31.62
CA TRP A 401 -10.46 -16.65 31.79
C TRP A 401 -10.71 -15.24 32.30
N GLY A 402 -11.92 -14.70 32.11
CA GLY A 402 -12.31 -13.38 32.58
C GLY A 402 -11.27 -12.30 32.24
N GLN A 403 -10.76 -11.62 33.27
CA GLN A 403 -9.81 -10.51 33.10
C GLN A 403 -8.43 -10.93 32.57
N HIS A 404 -8.09 -12.22 32.62
CA HIS A 404 -6.83 -12.74 32.07
C HIS A 404 -6.88 -12.93 30.56
N LEU A 405 -8.04 -12.78 29.90
CA LEU A 405 -8.19 -12.98 28.46
C LEU A 405 -8.21 -11.67 27.67
N VAL A 406 -7.22 -11.48 26.80
CA VAL A 406 -7.26 -10.47 25.72
C VAL A 406 -7.79 -11.15 24.47
N LEU A 407 -9.02 -10.79 24.08
CA LEU A 407 -9.64 -11.32 22.87
C LEU A 407 -9.26 -10.47 21.66
N VAL A 408 -8.89 -11.14 20.57
CA VAL A 408 -8.54 -10.52 19.30
C VAL A 408 -9.39 -11.11 18.20
N LEU A 409 -9.89 -10.28 17.28
CA LEU A 409 -10.44 -10.73 16.00
C LEU A 409 -9.48 -10.31 14.89
N ASP A 410 -8.84 -11.28 14.24
CA ASP A 410 -8.19 -11.05 12.95
C ASP A 410 -9.25 -11.04 11.83
N ALA A 411 -9.68 -9.83 11.46
CA ALA A 411 -10.54 -9.56 10.32
C ALA A 411 -9.75 -8.88 9.18
N CYS A 412 -8.44 -9.16 9.07
CA CYS A 412 -7.60 -8.50 8.09
C CYS A 412 -7.98 -8.83 6.64
N GLN A 413 -8.81 -9.83 6.35
CA GLN A 413 -9.36 -10.03 5.00
C GLN A 413 -10.38 -8.96 4.62
N GLY A 414 -11.03 -8.30 5.59
CA GLY A 414 -12.02 -7.25 5.37
C GLY A 414 -13.32 -7.76 4.76
N ARG A 415 -13.65 -9.04 4.97
CA ARG A 415 -14.83 -9.74 4.42
C ARG A 415 -15.88 -10.10 5.47
N SER A 416 -15.73 -9.57 6.69
CA SER A 416 -16.65 -9.81 7.80
C SER A 416 -17.96 -9.04 7.62
N ASP A 417 -19.02 -9.60 8.17
CA ASP A 417 -20.28 -8.88 8.31
C ASP A 417 -20.20 -7.77 9.37
N LEU A 418 -21.03 -6.74 9.21
CA LEU A 418 -21.04 -5.61 10.15
C LEU A 418 -21.46 -6.04 11.56
N GLU A 419 -22.37 -7.00 11.67
CA GLU A 419 -22.81 -7.56 12.96
C GLU A 419 -21.69 -8.34 13.65
N GLU A 420 -20.78 -8.95 12.89
CA GLU A 420 -19.62 -9.66 13.45
C GLU A 420 -18.70 -8.68 14.19
N TYR A 421 -18.42 -7.52 13.57
CA TYR A 421 -17.64 -6.47 14.23
C TYR A 421 -18.32 -5.97 15.51
N ARG A 422 -19.63 -5.76 15.48
CA ARG A 422 -20.40 -5.33 16.65
C ARG A 422 -20.36 -6.37 17.76
N TRP A 423 -20.54 -7.64 17.42
CA TRP A 423 -20.50 -8.73 18.38
C TRP A 423 -19.13 -8.81 19.06
N PHE A 424 -18.02 -8.82 18.32
CA PHE A 424 -16.68 -8.85 18.91
C PHE A 424 -16.34 -7.59 19.73
N LEU A 425 -16.77 -6.41 19.29
CA LEU A 425 -16.63 -5.18 20.10
C LEU A 425 -17.43 -5.27 21.42
N SER A 426 -18.62 -5.87 21.40
CA SER A 426 -19.43 -6.09 22.61
C SER A 426 -18.75 -7.05 23.60
N LYS A 427 -17.93 -7.98 23.09
CA LYS A 427 -17.08 -8.87 23.88
C LYS A 427 -15.77 -8.21 24.34
N GLY A 428 -15.53 -6.94 24.00
CA GLY A 428 -14.31 -6.22 24.38
C GLY A 428 -13.07 -6.64 23.58
N ALA A 429 -13.26 -7.20 22.38
CA ALA A 429 -12.15 -7.62 21.54
C ALA A 429 -11.40 -6.44 20.88
N LEU A 430 -10.13 -6.67 20.54
CA LEU A 430 -9.39 -5.87 19.58
C LEU A 430 -9.61 -6.42 18.17
N ILE A 431 -10.10 -5.62 17.24
CA ILE A 431 -10.38 -6.05 15.86
C ILE A 431 -9.29 -5.53 14.93
N LEU A 432 -8.52 -6.43 14.34
CA LEU A 432 -7.48 -6.13 13.36
C LEU A 432 -8.13 -6.09 11.96
N LEU A 433 -7.89 -5.01 11.23
CA LEU A 433 -8.47 -4.77 9.92
C LEU A 433 -7.40 -4.27 8.94
N THR A 434 -7.57 -4.56 7.64
CA THR A 434 -6.76 -3.91 6.59
C THR A 434 -7.61 -3.40 5.44
N GLY A 435 -7.24 -2.24 4.88
CA GLY A 435 -7.84 -1.71 3.66
C GLY A 435 -7.26 -2.33 2.37
N SER A 436 -6.13 -3.02 2.48
CA SER A 436 -5.32 -3.44 1.33
C SER A 436 -5.65 -4.80 0.71
N LYS A 437 -6.76 -5.40 1.13
CA LYS A 437 -7.24 -6.69 0.62
C LYS A 437 -8.57 -6.50 -0.09
N PHE A 438 -9.68 -6.83 0.57
CA PHE A 438 -11.00 -6.79 -0.05
C PHE A 438 -11.35 -5.41 -0.62
N PHE A 439 -10.99 -4.34 0.10
CA PHE A 439 -11.25 -2.95 -0.31
C PHE A 439 -10.27 -2.40 -1.36
N CYS A 440 -9.43 -3.24 -1.96
CA CYS A 440 -8.56 -2.87 -3.09
C CYS A 440 -7.63 -1.66 -2.85
N GLY A 441 -7.34 -1.33 -1.59
CA GLY A 441 -6.29 -0.36 -1.27
C GLY A 441 -4.90 -0.91 -1.61
N PRO A 442 -3.89 -0.05 -1.85
CA PRO A 442 -2.50 -0.47 -1.91
C PRO A 442 -2.11 -1.21 -0.63
N GLY A 443 -1.25 -2.23 -0.76
CA GLY A 443 -0.69 -3.01 0.35
C GLY A 443 -0.28 -2.13 1.53
N PHE A 444 -0.43 -2.60 2.77
CA PHE A 444 0.14 -1.94 3.97
C PHE A 444 -0.67 -0.74 4.50
N CYS A 445 -1.98 -0.91 4.66
CA CYS A 445 -2.83 -0.02 5.46
C CYS A 445 -3.69 -0.83 6.43
N GLY A 446 -3.26 -0.90 7.69
CA GLY A 446 -3.92 -1.61 8.78
C GLY A 446 -4.53 -0.67 9.83
N SER A 447 -5.37 -1.23 10.68
CA SER A 447 -5.92 -0.56 11.86
C SER A 447 -6.36 -1.56 12.92
N VAL A 448 -6.45 -1.12 14.17
CA VAL A 448 -7.10 -1.86 15.25
C VAL A 448 -8.29 -1.07 15.76
N LEU A 449 -9.46 -1.71 15.82
CA LEU A 449 -10.69 -1.16 16.38
C LEU A 449 -10.95 -1.76 17.76
N PHE A 450 -11.43 -0.96 18.70
CA PHE A 450 -11.68 -1.43 20.06
C PHE A 450 -12.66 -0.51 20.80
N SER A 451 -13.23 -1.02 21.91
CA SER A 451 -14.21 -0.32 22.72
C SER A 451 -13.58 0.61 23.77
N SER A 452 -14.41 1.38 24.48
CA SER A 452 -13.99 2.29 25.55
C SER A 452 -13.22 1.62 26.69
N SER A 453 -13.50 0.36 27.02
CA SER A 453 -12.77 -0.35 28.08
C SER A 453 -11.31 -0.53 27.71
N ILE A 454 -11.02 -1.01 26.51
CA ILE A 454 -9.66 -1.17 25.98
C ILE A 454 -8.98 0.20 25.83
N MET A 455 -9.72 1.23 25.40
CA MET A 455 -9.19 2.60 25.34
C MET A 455 -8.67 3.07 26.70
N GLN A 456 -9.45 2.86 27.77
CA GLN A 456 -9.05 3.21 29.13
C GLN A 456 -7.84 2.40 29.61
N GLU A 457 -7.77 1.10 29.30
CA GLU A 457 -6.61 0.28 29.62
C GLU A 457 -5.32 0.83 28.97
N LEU A 458 -5.39 1.19 27.68
CA LEU A 458 -4.27 1.75 26.93
C LEU A 458 -3.83 3.13 27.46
N GLU A 459 -4.78 3.99 27.84
CA GLU A 459 -4.48 5.31 28.43
C GLU A 459 -3.82 5.19 29.81
N ASN A 460 -4.18 4.16 30.58
CA ASN A 460 -3.70 3.91 31.94
C ASN A 460 -2.39 3.12 32.02
N LEU A 461 -1.80 2.73 30.88
CA LEU A 461 -0.49 2.05 30.87
C LEU A 461 0.55 2.89 31.62
N SER A 462 1.26 2.28 32.56
CA SER A 462 2.36 2.92 33.31
C SER A 462 3.51 3.31 32.37
N SER A 463 3.83 2.41 31.43
CA SER A 463 4.90 2.51 30.45
C SER A 463 4.51 1.78 29.16
N ILE A 464 5.25 2.05 28.08
CA ILE A 464 5.12 1.29 26.82
C ILE A 464 6.52 0.79 26.41
N PRO A 465 6.62 -0.34 25.70
CA PRO A 465 7.90 -0.83 25.19
C PRO A 465 8.58 0.18 24.27
N ASP A 466 9.86 0.47 24.48
CA ASP A 466 10.60 1.42 23.64
C ASP A 466 10.53 1.09 22.14
N GLY A 467 10.57 -0.21 21.82
CA GLY A 467 10.56 -0.69 20.44
C GLY A 467 9.24 -0.49 19.71
N ILE A 468 8.13 -0.13 20.39
CA ILE A 468 6.88 0.22 19.71
C ILE A 468 7.05 1.45 18.79
N SER A 469 8.01 2.31 19.10
CA SER A 469 8.38 3.49 18.30
C SER A 469 8.95 3.13 16.91
N PHE A 470 9.33 1.86 16.69
CA PHE A 470 9.74 1.38 15.38
C PHE A 470 8.55 1.15 14.44
N TYR A 471 7.34 1.07 14.99
CA TYR A 471 6.14 0.62 14.31
C TYR A 471 5.07 1.70 14.19
N ILE A 472 4.85 2.48 15.25
CA ILE A 472 3.88 3.57 15.27
C ILE A 472 4.46 4.81 15.97
N THR A 473 3.88 5.96 15.62
CA THR A 473 4.13 7.25 16.25
C THR A 473 2.84 7.75 16.89
N LYS A 474 2.89 8.91 17.53
CA LYS A 474 1.65 9.51 18.07
C LYS A 474 0.62 9.80 16.97
N ASN A 475 1.03 9.93 15.71
CA ASN A 475 0.16 10.32 14.60
C ASN A 475 -0.87 9.24 14.23
N GLU A 476 -0.52 7.98 14.49
CA GLU A 476 -1.39 6.82 14.27
C GLU A 476 -2.49 6.69 15.35
N VAL A 477 -2.27 7.29 16.52
CA VAL A 477 -3.17 7.25 17.68
C VAL A 477 -4.09 8.47 17.69
N ALA A 478 -5.38 8.27 17.99
CA ALA A 478 -6.39 9.34 18.00
C ALA A 478 -6.14 10.41 19.09
N GLU A 479 -6.52 11.66 18.82
CA GLU A 479 -6.35 12.78 19.77
C GLU A 479 -7.09 12.58 21.10
N SER A 480 -8.14 11.75 21.10
CA SER A 480 -8.89 11.34 22.30
C SER A 480 -8.09 10.44 23.25
N MET A 481 -6.86 10.05 22.90
CA MET A 481 -5.96 9.21 23.69
C MET A 481 -4.64 9.96 24.02
N PRO A 482 -4.71 11.05 24.81
CA PRO A 482 -3.55 11.91 25.08
C PRO A 482 -2.43 11.21 25.87
N CYS A 483 -2.74 10.28 26.78
CA CYS A 483 -1.76 9.61 27.63
C CYS A 483 -0.94 8.56 26.87
N LEU A 484 -1.53 7.85 25.91
CA LEU A 484 -0.77 6.98 25.01
C LEU A 484 0.05 7.81 24.02
N ARG A 485 -0.53 8.88 23.47
CA ARG A 485 0.15 9.79 22.53
C ARG A 485 1.38 10.45 23.12
N SER A 486 1.37 10.82 24.40
CA SER A 486 2.50 11.48 25.06
C SER A 486 3.72 10.56 25.23
N LYS A 487 3.50 9.24 25.21
CA LYS A 487 4.55 8.21 25.30
C LYS A 487 5.16 7.85 23.94
N LEU A 488 4.56 8.27 22.82
CA LEU A 488 5.00 7.95 21.46
C LEU A 488 5.75 9.11 20.80
N PRO A 489 6.69 8.83 19.89
CA PRO A 489 7.42 9.88 19.17
C PRO A 489 6.48 10.71 18.28
N ARG A 490 6.87 11.96 17.99
CA ARG A 490 6.16 12.83 17.04
C ARG A 490 6.44 12.47 15.57
N HIS A 491 7.63 11.93 15.28
CA HIS A 491 8.13 11.68 13.94
C HIS A 491 8.68 10.26 13.82
N PRO A 492 8.74 9.70 12.60
CA PRO A 492 8.32 10.30 11.31
C PRO A 492 6.79 10.41 11.15
N CYS A 493 6.34 11.26 10.22
CA CYS A 493 4.94 11.28 9.79
C CYS A 493 4.76 10.25 8.67
N ASN A 494 3.92 9.23 8.87
CA ASN A 494 3.73 8.17 7.89
C ASN A 494 2.76 8.61 6.77
N ILE A 495 3.25 9.44 5.84
CA ILE A 495 2.46 9.92 4.69
C ILE A 495 2.01 8.76 3.80
N GLY A 496 2.86 7.73 3.63
CA GLY A 496 2.51 6.55 2.85
C GLY A 496 1.27 5.84 3.41
N LEU A 497 1.24 5.56 4.72
CA LEU A 497 0.08 4.98 5.39
C LEU A 497 -1.18 5.82 5.18
N LEU A 498 -1.09 7.15 5.32
CA LEU A 498 -2.20 8.05 5.05
C LEU A 498 -2.74 7.87 3.62
N LEU A 499 -1.87 7.94 2.60
CA LEU A 499 -2.29 7.84 1.20
C LEU A 499 -2.90 6.47 0.87
N ARG A 500 -2.35 5.39 1.44
CA ARG A 500 -2.89 4.04 1.25
C ARG A 500 -4.27 3.86 1.87
N TRP A 501 -4.51 4.46 3.04
CA TRP A 501 -5.85 4.51 3.63
C TRP A 501 -6.82 5.37 2.82
N GLU A 502 -6.37 6.48 2.25
CA GLU A 502 -7.19 7.33 1.36
C GLU A 502 -7.63 6.59 0.09
N CYS A 503 -6.74 5.79 -0.49
CA CYS A 503 -7.09 4.87 -1.57
C CYS A 503 -8.14 3.84 -1.10
N ALA A 504 -7.88 3.13 0.00
CA ALA A 504 -8.76 2.07 0.49
C ALA A 504 -10.16 2.59 0.86
N LEU A 505 -10.24 3.74 1.53
CA LEU A 505 -11.51 4.35 1.94
C LEU A 505 -12.36 4.79 0.75
N THR A 506 -11.74 5.14 -0.38
CA THR A 506 -12.47 5.50 -1.59
C THR A 506 -13.34 4.35 -2.10
N GLU A 507 -12.87 3.09 -1.96
CA GLU A 507 -13.68 1.92 -2.30
C GLU A 507 -14.53 1.45 -1.12
N MET A 508 -13.98 1.45 0.10
CA MET A 508 -14.68 1.00 1.30
C MET A 508 -15.98 1.77 1.54
N GLU A 509 -15.96 3.10 1.44
CA GLU A 509 -17.13 3.95 1.66
C GLU A 509 -18.25 3.70 0.64
N ARG A 510 -17.89 3.38 -0.60
CA ARG A 510 -18.86 3.09 -1.67
C ARG A 510 -19.40 1.66 -1.56
N PHE A 511 -18.56 0.74 -1.11
CA PHE A 511 -18.96 -0.64 -0.93
C PHE A 511 -19.96 -0.80 0.23
N THR A 512 -19.85 0.00 1.29
CA THR A 512 -20.78 -0.02 2.43
C THR A 512 -22.26 0.07 2.01
N ASP A 513 -22.54 0.80 0.93
CA ASP A 513 -23.90 0.97 0.40
C ASP A 513 -24.40 -0.27 -0.38
N ILE A 514 -23.48 -1.14 -0.82
CA ILE A 514 -23.74 -2.32 -1.67
C ILE A 514 -23.99 -3.60 -0.85
N ILE A 515 -23.53 -3.67 0.40
CA ILE A 515 -23.52 -4.87 1.28
C ILE A 515 -24.86 -5.64 1.32
N ALA A 516 -25.99 -5.02 0.96
CA ALA A 516 -27.29 -5.68 0.85
C ALA A 516 -27.47 -6.67 -0.34
N CYS A 517 -26.52 -6.78 -1.29
CA CYS A 517 -26.65 -7.59 -2.51
C CYS A 517 -25.57 -8.69 -2.64
N ASN A 518 -25.67 -9.77 -1.86
CA ASN A 518 -24.78 -10.95 -1.98
C ASN A 518 -24.86 -11.67 -3.35
N SER A 519 -25.91 -11.42 -4.14
CA SER A 519 -26.16 -12.11 -5.41
C SER A 519 -25.04 -11.99 -6.44
N ILE A 520 -24.28 -10.89 -6.47
CA ILE A 520 -23.16 -10.71 -7.42
C ILE A 520 -22.03 -11.70 -7.10
N ILE A 521 -21.69 -11.83 -5.82
CA ILE A 521 -20.62 -12.72 -5.36
C ILE A 521 -21.02 -14.17 -5.59
N ASP A 522 -22.28 -14.53 -5.30
CA ASP A 522 -22.80 -15.88 -5.50
C ASP A 522 -22.78 -16.29 -6.98
N GLN A 523 -23.27 -15.40 -7.86
CA GLN A 523 -23.26 -15.64 -9.31
C GLN A 523 -21.84 -15.79 -9.86
N TRP A 524 -20.93 -14.91 -9.44
CA TRP A 524 -19.52 -15.00 -9.83
C TRP A 524 -18.88 -16.30 -9.32
N SER A 525 -19.09 -16.63 -8.04
CA SER A 525 -18.54 -17.83 -7.41
C SER A 525 -19.01 -19.11 -8.11
N TYR A 526 -20.31 -19.21 -8.37
CA TYR A 526 -20.90 -20.30 -9.13
C TYR A 526 -20.33 -20.37 -10.56
N GLY A 527 -20.27 -19.23 -11.26
CA GLY A 527 -19.76 -19.15 -12.63
C GLY A 527 -18.31 -19.60 -12.77
N VAL A 528 -17.41 -19.14 -11.90
CA VAL A 528 -16.00 -19.54 -11.93
C VAL A 528 -15.84 -21.03 -11.63
N ARG A 529 -16.58 -21.57 -10.64
CA ARG A 529 -16.57 -23.01 -10.34
C ARG A 529 -17.03 -23.83 -11.55
N SER A 530 -18.13 -23.41 -12.17
CA SER A 530 -18.67 -24.06 -13.37
C SER A 530 -17.69 -24.02 -14.55
N ILE A 531 -17.01 -22.89 -14.77
CA ILE A 531 -15.97 -22.76 -15.81
C ILE A 531 -14.85 -23.77 -15.57
N ILE A 532 -14.33 -23.85 -14.34
CA ILE A 532 -13.23 -24.74 -13.98
C ILE A 532 -13.63 -26.21 -14.18
N GLU A 533 -14.78 -26.61 -13.64
CA GLU A 533 -15.28 -27.98 -13.70
C GLU A 533 -15.50 -28.47 -15.13
N ASN A 534 -16.00 -27.60 -16.02
CA ASN A 534 -16.35 -27.98 -17.38
C ASN A 534 -15.21 -27.87 -18.40
N HIS A 535 -14.19 -27.04 -18.13
CA HIS A 535 -13.19 -26.68 -19.17
C HIS A 535 -11.73 -26.90 -18.77
N PHE A 536 -11.39 -27.04 -17.48
CA PHE A 536 -10.00 -27.04 -17.04
C PHE A 536 -9.65 -28.30 -16.22
N SER A 537 -9.19 -29.36 -16.88
CA SER A 537 -8.91 -30.66 -16.23
C SER A 537 -7.74 -30.67 -15.24
N LEU A 538 -6.78 -29.75 -15.39
CA LEU A 538 -5.61 -29.61 -14.52
C LEU A 538 -5.81 -28.62 -13.36
N ILE A 539 -6.99 -28.03 -13.24
CA ILE A 539 -7.30 -27.06 -12.19
C ILE A 539 -8.54 -27.55 -11.45
N ARG A 540 -8.49 -27.58 -10.11
CA ARG A 540 -9.61 -28.00 -9.28
C ARG A 540 -9.88 -26.97 -8.21
N VAL A 541 -11.15 -26.73 -7.90
CA VAL A 541 -11.53 -25.91 -6.76
C VAL A 541 -11.36 -26.73 -5.48
N LEU A 542 -10.68 -26.17 -4.48
CA LEU A 542 -10.70 -26.72 -3.13
C LEU A 542 -12.04 -26.36 -2.50
N VAL A 543 -12.84 -27.39 -2.20
CA VAL A 543 -14.11 -27.26 -1.48
C VAL A 543 -13.90 -27.82 -0.09
N ASP A 544 -14.04 -26.97 0.91
CA ASP A 544 -14.10 -27.38 2.31
C ASP A 544 -15.58 -27.44 2.71
N GLU A 545 -16.05 -28.62 3.13
CA GLU A 545 -17.45 -28.86 3.50
C GLU A 545 -17.87 -28.09 4.78
N GLU A 546 -16.90 -27.61 5.57
CA GLU A 546 -17.08 -26.87 6.82
C GLU A 546 -17.05 -25.34 6.68
N LEU A 547 -17.05 -24.81 5.45
CA LEU A 547 -17.21 -23.37 5.23
C LEU A 547 -18.63 -22.95 5.63
N THR A 548 -18.80 -22.62 6.92
CA THR A 548 -19.95 -21.85 7.40
C THR A 548 -19.95 -20.47 6.74
N ASP A 549 -21.13 -19.84 6.61
CA ASP A 549 -21.31 -18.53 5.97
C ASP A 549 -20.31 -17.50 6.54
N VAL A 550 -19.23 -17.25 5.80
CA VAL A 550 -18.26 -16.19 6.08
C VAL A 550 -18.69 -14.98 5.28
N GLY A 551 -19.24 -13.97 5.97
CA GLY A 551 -19.79 -12.73 5.40
C GLY A 551 -19.75 -12.64 3.88
N VAL A 552 -18.71 -12.00 3.34
CA VAL A 552 -18.46 -11.92 1.89
C VAL A 552 -17.48 -13.00 1.41
N ASN A 553 -18.00 -14.20 1.08
CA ASN A 553 -17.19 -15.30 0.53
C ASN A 553 -16.83 -15.09 -0.96
N SER A 554 -15.83 -14.25 -1.20
CA SER A 554 -15.38 -13.82 -2.53
C SER A 554 -13.99 -14.36 -2.91
N ILE A 555 -13.59 -15.51 -2.35
CA ILE A 555 -12.28 -16.15 -2.60
C ILE A 555 -12.50 -17.59 -3.07
N ILE A 556 -11.89 -17.95 -4.20
CA ILE A 556 -11.89 -19.32 -4.74
C ILE A 556 -10.47 -19.85 -4.67
N ASN A 557 -10.29 -20.94 -3.92
CA ASN A 557 -9.02 -21.63 -3.75
C ASN A 557 -8.85 -22.69 -4.84
N LEU A 558 -7.73 -22.67 -5.56
CA LEU A 558 -7.43 -23.53 -6.69
C LEU A 558 -6.25 -24.46 -6.38
N ILE A 559 -6.48 -25.75 -6.55
CA ILE A 559 -5.45 -26.78 -6.63
C ILE A 559 -5.05 -26.91 -8.10
N VAL A 560 -3.75 -26.85 -8.38
CA VAL A 560 -3.21 -26.97 -9.73
C VAL A 560 -2.45 -28.28 -9.86
N HIS A 561 -2.72 -29.00 -10.95
CA HIS A 561 -2.06 -30.24 -11.31
C HIS A 561 -1.06 -29.99 -12.45
N LYS A 562 0.05 -30.72 -12.40
CA LYS A 562 1.00 -30.84 -13.50
C LYS A 562 0.41 -31.71 -14.62
N GLN A 563 1.06 -31.70 -15.78
CA GLN A 563 0.66 -32.56 -16.91
C GLN A 563 0.68 -34.07 -16.57
N ASN A 564 1.57 -34.50 -15.67
CA ASN A 564 1.64 -35.88 -15.19
C ASN A 564 0.54 -36.26 -14.17
N GLY A 565 -0.35 -35.31 -13.81
CA GLY A 565 -1.45 -35.49 -12.86
C GLY A 565 -1.10 -35.20 -11.39
N GLU A 566 0.17 -35.00 -11.05
CA GLU A 566 0.61 -34.67 -9.69
C GLU A 566 0.17 -33.25 -9.29
N VAL A 567 -0.14 -33.06 -8.01
CA VAL A 567 -0.45 -31.73 -7.46
C VAL A 567 0.82 -30.89 -7.36
N MET A 568 0.75 -29.64 -7.82
CA MET A 568 1.87 -28.71 -7.70
C MET A 568 2.13 -28.33 -6.24
N ASN A 569 3.40 -28.34 -5.84
CA ASN A 569 3.83 -27.91 -4.52
C ASN A 569 3.96 -26.38 -4.41
N LEU A 570 4.20 -25.88 -3.20
CA LEU A 570 4.28 -24.43 -2.93
C LEU A 570 5.33 -23.70 -3.79
N ASN A 571 6.48 -24.31 -4.07
CA ASN A 571 7.55 -23.65 -4.83
C ASN A 571 7.17 -23.56 -6.31
N GLU A 572 6.58 -24.61 -6.87
CA GLU A 572 6.06 -24.62 -8.24
C GLU A 572 4.95 -23.57 -8.41
N LEU A 573 4.02 -23.48 -7.44
CA LEU A 573 2.99 -22.44 -7.47
C LEU A 573 3.54 -21.02 -7.33
N ARG A 574 4.67 -20.82 -6.63
CA ARG A 574 5.36 -19.51 -6.58
C ARG A 574 5.96 -19.13 -7.92
N VAL A 575 6.53 -20.08 -8.66
CA VAL A 575 7.01 -19.85 -10.02
C VAL A 575 5.84 -19.48 -10.93
N LEU A 576 4.76 -20.25 -10.88
CA LEU A 576 3.55 -20.00 -11.66
C LEU A 576 2.92 -18.64 -11.35
N HIS A 577 2.83 -18.27 -10.07
CA HIS A 577 2.35 -16.97 -9.62
C HIS A 577 3.19 -15.81 -10.16
N LYS A 578 4.53 -15.96 -10.17
CA LYS A 578 5.44 -14.99 -10.78
C LYS A 578 5.18 -14.85 -12.28
N LEU A 579 5.12 -15.97 -13.02
CA LEU A 579 4.90 -15.96 -14.48
C LEU A 579 3.53 -15.37 -14.88
N LEU A 580 2.49 -15.61 -14.08
CA LEU A 580 1.17 -14.99 -14.28
C LEU A 580 1.26 -13.46 -14.26
N SER A 581 2.09 -12.90 -13.38
CA SER A 581 2.27 -11.45 -13.21
C SER A 581 3.21 -10.77 -14.22
N SER A 582 3.66 -11.49 -15.26
CA SER A 582 4.50 -10.94 -16.32
C SER A 582 3.97 -11.30 -17.71
N VAL A 583 4.35 -10.51 -18.72
CA VAL A 583 4.23 -10.92 -20.14
C VAL A 583 5.12 -12.15 -20.36
N VAL A 584 4.62 -13.12 -21.10
CA VAL A 584 5.38 -14.31 -21.50
C VAL A 584 5.48 -14.36 -23.02
N ASP A 585 6.68 -14.16 -23.53
CA ASP A 585 7.01 -14.12 -24.96
C ASP A 585 8.15 -15.09 -25.34
N SER A 586 8.70 -15.81 -24.35
CA SER A 586 9.84 -16.71 -24.53
C SER A 586 9.51 -18.07 -25.14
N VAL A 587 8.22 -18.38 -25.30
CA VAL A 587 7.76 -19.69 -25.79
C VAL A 587 7.04 -19.52 -27.14
N PRO A 588 7.42 -20.31 -28.17
CA PRO A 588 6.71 -20.32 -29.45
C PRO A 588 5.25 -20.72 -29.24
N CYS A 589 4.33 -19.85 -29.66
CA CYS A 589 2.89 -20.07 -29.45
C CYS A 589 2.07 -19.56 -30.64
N SER A 590 0.83 -20.04 -30.74
CA SER A 590 -0.13 -19.53 -31.72
C SER A 590 -0.46 -18.06 -31.44
N THR A 591 -1.03 -17.35 -32.43
CA THR A 591 -1.46 -15.96 -32.23
C THR A 591 -2.47 -15.80 -31.10
N GLN A 592 -3.34 -16.79 -30.88
CA GLN A 592 -4.32 -16.77 -29.80
C GLN A 592 -3.67 -16.97 -28.43
N GLU A 593 -2.76 -17.93 -28.31
CA GLU A 593 -1.98 -18.16 -27.09
C GLU A 593 -1.09 -16.97 -26.77
N GLY A 594 -0.44 -16.36 -27.77
CA GLY A 594 0.36 -15.16 -27.60
C GLY A 594 -0.42 -13.98 -27.02
N ARG A 595 -1.69 -13.80 -27.40
CA ARG A 595 -2.58 -12.79 -26.79
C ARG A 595 -2.91 -13.08 -25.33
N ILE A 596 -3.00 -14.35 -24.93
CA ILE A 596 -3.25 -14.74 -23.54
C ILE A 596 -1.96 -14.65 -22.71
N ALA A 597 -0.83 -15.07 -23.28
CA ALA A 597 0.48 -15.01 -22.66
C ALA A 597 0.95 -13.56 -22.40
N SER A 598 0.49 -12.59 -23.21
CA SER A 598 0.78 -11.17 -23.02
C SER A 598 -0.04 -10.47 -21.95
N LEU A 599 -1.12 -11.08 -21.43
CA LEU A 599 -1.90 -10.50 -20.33
C LEU A 599 -1.12 -10.59 -19.03
N ILE A 600 -1.16 -9.57 -18.18
CA ILE A 600 -0.69 -9.65 -16.80
C ILE A 600 -1.85 -10.08 -15.91
N CYS A 601 -1.70 -11.15 -15.15
CA CYS A 601 -2.75 -11.66 -14.26
C CYS A 601 -2.28 -11.56 -12.80
N LEU A 602 -2.82 -10.62 -12.04
CA LEU A 602 -2.52 -10.48 -10.62
C LEU A 602 -3.53 -11.27 -9.81
N ILE A 603 -3.10 -12.37 -9.21
CA ILE A 603 -3.94 -13.26 -8.38
C ILE A 603 -3.41 -13.36 -6.94
N GLY A 604 -4.20 -13.97 -6.05
CA GLY A 604 -3.80 -14.20 -4.66
C GLY A 604 -2.54 -15.07 -4.54
N GLN A 605 -1.63 -14.69 -3.65
CA GLN A 605 -0.36 -15.41 -3.46
C GLN A 605 -0.58 -16.88 -3.04
N PRO A 606 0.31 -17.81 -3.42
CA PRO A 606 0.21 -19.22 -3.05
C PRO A 606 0.18 -19.45 -1.53
N VAL A 607 -0.59 -20.45 -1.09
CA VAL A 607 -0.75 -20.82 0.32
C VAL A 607 -0.52 -22.31 0.49
N LYS A 608 0.22 -22.69 1.52
CA LYS A 608 0.44 -24.10 1.90
C LYS A 608 -0.63 -24.54 2.89
N LEU A 609 -1.28 -25.66 2.60
CA LEU A 609 -2.37 -26.25 3.40
C LEU A 609 -1.99 -27.71 3.71
N GLY A 610 -1.19 -27.93 4.75
CA GLY A 610 -0.66 -29.27 5.04
C GLY A 610 0.28 -29.79 3.94
N ASP A 611 -0.09 -30.90 3.32
CA ASP A 611 0.58 -31.53 2.17
C ASP A 611 0.17 -30.93 0.82
N LYS A 612 -0.87 -30.08 0.79
CA LYS A 612 -1.36 -29.38 -0.40
C LYS A 612 -0.87 -27.95 -0.47
N SER A 613 -1.02 -27.34 -1.64
CA SER A 613 -0.87 -25.90 -1.83
C SER A 613 -1.90 -25.39 -2.83
N VAL A 614 -2.32 -24.14 -2.67
CA VAL A 614 -3.34 -23.51 -3.50
C VAL A 614 -2.90 -22.14 -3.99
N ILE A 615 -3.40 -21.74 -5.16
CA ILE A 615 -3.46 -20.35 -5.62
C ILE A 615 -4.90 -19.87 -5.57
N ARG A 616 -5.15 -18.56 -5.59
CA ARG A 616 -6.48 -18.03 -5.24
C ARG A 616 -6.93 -16.94 -6.19
N LEU A 617 -8.18 -17.03 -6.63
CA LEU A 617 -8.88 -15.95 -7.30
C LEU A 617 -9.75 -15.24 -6.27
N ALA A 618 -9.62 -13.92 -6.17
CA ALA A 618 -10.39 -13.14 -5.21
C ALA A 618 -11.06 -11.96 -5.89
N LEU A 619 -12.38 -11.87 -5.71
CA LEU A 619 -13.17 -10.71 -6.08
C LEU A 619 -13.08 -9.66 -4.96
N GLY A 620 -12.79 -8.41 -5.31
CA GLY A 620 -12.69 -7.29 -4.39
C GLY A 620 -13.88 -6.33 -4.51
N ALA A 621 -13.96 -5.41 -3.57
CA ALA A 621 -15.02 -4.40 -3.48
C ALA A 621 -15.13 -3.56 -4.76
N SER A 622 -14.00 -3.24 -5.41
CA SER A 622 -13.99 -2.43 -6.63
C SER A 622 -14.63 -3.15 -7.82
N GLN A 623 -14.39 -4.45 -8.00
CA GLN A 623 -15.02 -5.24 -9.06
C GLN A 623 -16.51 -5.45 -8.79
N ILE A 624 -16.90 -5.73 -7.54
CA ILE A 624 -18.32 -5.85 -7.16
C ILE A 624 -19.05 -4.53 -7.42
N ARG A 625 -18.44 -3.41 -7.04
CA ARG A 625 -18.98 -2.07 -7.31
C ARG A 625 -19.11 -1.81 -8.80
N ALA A 626 -18.15 -2.20 -9.62
CA ALA A 626 -18.25 -2.01 -11.07
C ALA A 626 -19.50 -2.70 -11.66
N VAL A 627 -19.84 -3.89 -11.16
CA VAL A 627 -21.08 -4.58 -11.55
C VAL A 627 -22.31 -3.86 -11.01
N TYR A 628 -22.30 -3.48 -9.73
CA TYR A 628 -23.41 -2.76 -9.10
C TYR A 628 -23.73 -1.42 -9.79
N ASP A 629 -22.69 -0.68 -10.19
CA ASP A 629 -22.78 0.59 -10.92
C ASP A 629 -23.11 0.39 -12.42
N ALA A 630 -23.36 -0.85 -12.87
CA ALA A 630 -23.58 -1.22 -14.27
C ALA A 630 -22.46 -0.78 -15.23
N LYS A 631 -21.20 -0.71 -14.73
CA LYS A 631 -20.00 -0.46 -15.54
C LYS A 631 -19.53 -1.73 -16.26
N CYS A 632 -19.84 -2.90 -15.72
CA CYS A 632 -19.67 -4.21 -16.33
C CYS A 632 -20.76 -5.17 -15.82
N SER A 633 -20.85 -6.36 -16.39
CA SER A 633 -21.71 -7.44 -15.89
C SER A 633 -20.92 -8.53 -15.17
N VAL A 634 -21.62 -9.47 -14.52
CA VAL A 634 -20.96 -10.67 -13.95
C VAL A 634 -20.33 -11.51 -15.07
N GLU A 635 -20.96 -11.58 -16.24
CA GLU A 635 -20.44 -12.29 -17.41
C GLU A 635 -19.12 -11.67 -17.91
N ASP A 636 -18.98 -10.34 -17.86
CA ASP A 636 -17.71 -9.68 -18.19
C ASP A 636 -16.61 -10.12 -17.23
N LEU A 637 -16.90 -10.16 -15.92
CA LEU A 637 -15.96 -10.67 -14.92
C LEU A 637 -15.59 -12.14 -15.19
N LEU A 638 -16.57 -12.98 -15.51
CA LEU A 638 -16.34 -14.39 -15.86
C LEU A 638 -15.50 -14.54 -17.15
N CYS A 639 -15.61 -13.61 -18.10
CA CYS A 639 -14.75 -13.57 -19.27
C CYS A 639 -13.28 -13.24 -18.92
N GLU A 640 -13.05 -12.35 -17.95
CA GLU A 640 -11.70 -12.13 -17.41
C GLU A 640 -11.16 -13.38 -16.71
N ASP A 641 -11.99 -14.02 -15.87
CA ASP A 641 -11.60 -15.24 -15.15
C ASP A 641 -11.26 -16.37 -16.13
N TRP A 642 -12.01 -16.51 -17.22
CA TRP A 642 -11.68 -17.42 -18.32
C TRP A 642 -10.27 -17.16 -18.89
N LYS A 643 -9.92 -15.90 -19.17
CA LYS A 643 -8.59 -15.52 -19.68
C LYS A 643 -7.48 -15.85 -18.69
N ILE A 644 -7.71 -15.59 -17.39
CA ILE A 644 -6.76 -15.95 -16.32
C ILE A 644 -6.53 -17.47 -16.29
N LEU A 645 -7.61 -18.26 -16.36
CA LEU A 645 -7.54 -19.73 -16.36
C LEU A 645 -6.88 -20.28 -17.63
N CYS A 646 -7.13 -19.69 -18.81
CA CYS A 646 -6.41 -20.01 -20.03
C CYS A 646 -4.91 -19.73 -19.91
N LYS A 647 -4.52 -18.58 -19.35
CA LYS A 647 -3.10 -18.27 -19.14
C LYS A 647 -2.48 -19.26 -18.16
N LEU A 648 -3.18 -19.58 -17.07
CA LEU A 648 -2.74 -20.57 -16.10
C LEU A 648 -2.51 -21.94 -16.76
N GLN A 649 -3.44 -22.41 -17.60
CA GLN A 649 -3.29 -23.66 -18.35
C GLN A 649 -2.12 -23.63 -19.34
N PHE A 650 -1.94 -22.53 -20.07
CA PHE A 650 -0.80 -22.32 -20.96
C PHE A 650 0.54 -22.42 -20.19
N LEU A 651 0.65 -21.75 -19.04
CA LEU A 651 1.85 -21.80 -18.23
C LEU A 651 2.12 -23.20 -17.66
N ILE A 652 1.08 -23.95 -17.26
CA ILE A 652 1.24 -25.35 -16.83
C ILE A 652 1.78 -26.21 -17.98
N ALA A 653 1.34 -25.94 -19.21
CA ALA A 653 1.72 -26.73 -20.37
C ALA A 653 3.17 -26.54 -20.81
N HIS A 654 3.74 -25.36 -20.53
CA HIS A 654 5.07 -24.95 -20.98
C HIS A 654 6.02 -24.64 -19.81
N LEU A 655 5.68 -25.07 -18.58
CA LEU A 655 6.45 -24.71 -17.39
C LEU A 655 7.90 -25.17 -17.49
N ASP A 656 8.14 -26.39 -17.99
CA ASP A 656 9.47 -26.97 -18.15
C ASP A 656 10.32 -26.29 -19.24
N GLU A 657 9.68 -25.57 -20.18
CA GLU A 657 10.38 -24.78 -21.21
C GLU A 657 10.79 -23.39 -20.70
N MET A 658 10.11 -22.90 -19.66
CA MET A 658 10.30 -21.55 -19.11
C MET A 658 11.27 -21.48 -17.91
N VAL A 659 11.47 -22.61 -17.22
CA VAL A 659 12.27 -22.74 -15.99
C VAL A 659 13.56 -23.47 -16.31
#